data_AF-A0A4U5PMH1-F1
#
_entry.id   AF-A0A4U5PMH1-F1
#
_cell.length_a   1.000
_cell.length_b   1.000
_cell.length_c   1.000
_cell.angle_alpha   90.00
_cell.angle_beta   90.00
_cell.angle_gamma   90.00
#
_symmetry.space_group_name_H-M   'P 1'
#
loop_
_entity.id
_entity.type
_entity.pdbx_description
1 polymer ?
#
loop_
_entity_poly.entity_id
_entity_poly.type
_entity_poly.pdbx_seq_one_letter_code
_entity_poly.pdbx_strand_id
1 'polypeptide(L)'
;MNPLAAPHHKDDFKLKDTKPQLGERWPHGGPRGGGGWISSERATSTYDLVEQMFYLYVRVVKAKDLPTNPVTGSCDPYIEVKVGNYKGETQHFEKKTNPEWKQVFAFSKEKIQSSVVEVILRDRQKVKRDDHVGKVVFDMHEVPTRVPPDSPLAPQWYRLEALHGDNKVKGEVMLAVWMGTQADEAFPEAWHSDAASVHREGVLNIRSKVYVSPKLWYLRVNVIEAHDVEPLDPSQLPQVLVKAQVGNQILKTKLCPTRTTNPMWNEDLIFVAAEPFEEQLILTVENKASPGKDEVVGRVDLPLQIFERRLDYRPVHSKWFNLERFGFGALEGDKGHELKFSVRLHLRVCLEGAYHVLDESTMYISDQRPTAWQLWKHPIGILEVGVLSAQGLLPMKTKEGRGTTDAYCVAKYGLKWVRTRTIIENFNPKWNEQYTWEVYDPSTVITLGVFDNCHLGGGEKPATGGGARIDSRIGKVRIRLSTLETDRIYTNSYPLLVLQPSGLKKMGELQLAVRFTCLSLANMIYLYGNPLLPKMHYLHPFTVNQLDSLRYQAMNIVAVRLGRAEPPLRKEIVEYMLDVDSHMWSMRRSKANFFRIVSLFSGVISISKWLGEVCKWKNPVTTALVHVLFFILVCYPELIMPTIFLYMFLIGIWNYRLRPRHPPHMDTKLSWAEAVHPDELDEEFDTFPTSKQQDVARMRYDRLRSVAGRIQTVMGDMATQGERFQALLSWRDPRATSLFVIFCLIAAVVLYITPFKIITLVTGLFWLRHPRFRSKQPSAPGNFFRRLPSRADSML
;
A
#
# COMPACT_ATOMS: atom_id res chain seq x y z
N MET A 1 -3.37 49.85 -17.60
CA MET A 1 -2.39 48.78 -17.29
C MET A 1 -3.14 47.46 -17.30
N ASN A 2 -2.98 46.68 -18.37
CA ASN A 2 -3.60 45.36 -18.52
C ASN A 2 -2.96 44.38 -17.53
N PRO A 3 -3.75 43.57 -16.80
CA PRO A 3 -3.19 42.43 -16.07
C PRO A 3 -2.79 41.38 -17.10
N LEU A 4 -1.48 41.13 -17.19
CA LEU A 4 -0.92 40.01 -17.93
C LEU A 4 -1.58 38.72 -17.43
N ALA A 5 -2.29 38.05 -18.33
CA ALA A 5 -2.81 36.71 -18.13
C ALA A 5 -1.64 35.77 -17.78
N ALA A 6 -1.69 35.18 -16.58
CA ALA A 6 -0.82 34.08 -16.22
C ALA A 6 -1.03 32.91 -17.21
N PRO A 7 0.04 32.29 -17.72
CA PRO A 7 -0.07 31.27 -18.76
C PRO A 7 -0.69 29.98 -18.21
N HIS A 8 -1.49 29.33 -19.06
CA HIS A 8 -1.97 27.94 -19.05
C HIS A 8 -1.37 26.95 -18.01
N HIS A 9 -1.72 27.04 -16.72
CA HIS A 9 -1.44 25.97 -15.73
C HIS A 9 -2.53 24.87 -15.65
N LYS A 10 -3.64 24.99 -16.39
CA LYS A 10 -4.83 24.13 -16.21
C LYS A 10 -4.72 22.71 -16.79
N ASP A 11 -3.77 22.46 -17.69
CA ASP A 11 -3.63 21.17 -18.39
C ASP A 11 -2.48 20.31 -17.86
N ASP A 12 -1.60 20.85 -17.01
CA ASP A 12 -0.43 20.12 -16.50
C ASP A 12 -0.77 19.01 -15.49
N PHE A 13 -1.92 19.11 -14.82
CA PHE A 13 -2.33 18.20 -13.74
C PHE A 13 -3.36 17.15 -14.16
N LYS A 14 -3.69 17.07 -15.45
CA LYS A 14 -4.68 16.11 -15.96
C LYS A 14 -4.03 14.77 -16.32
N LEU A 15 -4.82 13.71 -16.15
CA LEU A 15 -4.48 12.38 -16.68
C LEU A 15 -4.37 12.43 -18.21
N LYS A 16 -3.33 11.81 -18.77
CA LYS A 16 -3.16 11.67 -20.22
C LYS A 16 -3.29 10.22 -20.63
N ASP A 17 -3.96 9.95 -21.74
CA ASP A 17 -3.95 8.63 -22.36
C ASP A 17 -2.61 8.40 -23.05
N THR A 18 -2.09 7.19 -22.92
CA THR A 18 -0.87 6.75 -23.59
C THR A 18 -1.20 5.56 -24.49
N LYS A 19 -0.45 5.41 -25.58
CA LYS A 19 -0.54 4.25 -26.47
C LYS A 19 0.82 3.55 -26.53
N PRO A 20 1.29 2.97 -25.41
CA PRO A 20 2.53 2.21 -25.40
C PRO A 20 2.41 0.99 -26.31
N GLN A 21 3.54 0.53 -26.86
CA GLN A 21 3.59 -0.69 -27.68
C GLN A 21 3.61 -1.91 -26.76
N LEU A 22 2.43 -2.26 -26.25
CA LEU A 22 2.26 -3.40 -25.37
C LEU A 22 2.33 -4.73 -26.15
N GLY A 23 3.13 -5.67 -25.65
CA GLY A 23 3.14 -7.06 -26.13
C GLY A 23 3.45 -7.25 -27.62
N GLU A 24 4.54 -6.67 -28.14
CA GLU A 24 4.94 -6.89 -29.54
C GLU A 24 5.08 -8.38 -29.88
N ARG A 25 4.55 -8.73 -31.06
CA ARG A 25 4.71 -10.04 -31.69
C ARG A 25 6.06 -10.07 -32.41
N TRP A 26 6.86 -11.10 -32.14
CA TRP A 26 8.18 -11.32 -32.73
C TRP A 26 8.29 -11.00 -34.23
N PRO A 27 9.31 -10.23 -34.67
CA PRO A 27 9.54 -9.92 -36.09
C PRO A 27 9.80 -11.14 -36.99
N HIS A 28 10.15 -12.30 -36.42
CA HIS A 28 10.51 -13.51 -37.17
C HIS A 28 9.62 -14.73 -36.89
N GLY A 29 8.50 -14.55 -36.17
CA GLY A 29 7.48 -15.59 -36.02
C GLY A 29 6.42 -15.49 -37.12
N GLY A 30 6.54 -16.30 -38.17
CA GLY A 30 5.63 -16.29 -39.33
C GLY A 30 4.13 -16.45 -38.97
N PRO A 31 3.22 -16.10 -39.89
CA PRO A 31 1.79 -16.06 -39.66
C PRO A 31 1.19 -17.47 -39.63
N ARG A 32 1.23 -18.14 -38.48
CA ARG A 32 0.24 -19.18 -38.18
C ARG A 32 -0.93 -18.54 -37.43
N GLY A 33 -1.76 -17.83 -38.18
CA GLY A 33 -3.11 -17.49 -37.78
C GLY A 33 -4.01 -18.70 -38.02
N GLY A 34 -4.37 -19.40 -36.94
CA GLY A 34 -5.51 -20.30 -36.93
C GLY A 34 -6.73 -19.53 -36.47
N GLY A 35 -7.62 -19.19 -37.39
CA GLY A 35 -8.99 -18.77 -37.06
C GLY A 35 -9.69 -19.96 -36.39
N GLY A 36 -10.04 -19.80 -35.11
CA GLY A 36 -10.65 -20.87 -34.33
C GLY A 36 -11.24 -20.29 -33.04
N TRP A 37 -12.56 -20.19 -33.05
CA TRP A 37 -13.52 -20.03 -31.98
C TRP A 37 -12.97 -20.06 -30.54
N ILE A 38 -13.26 -18.95 -29.85
CA ILE A 38 -13.21 -18.67 -28.41
C ILE A 38 -13.15 -19.95 -27.55
N SER A 39 -11.96 -20.30 -27.07
CA SER A 39 -11.75 -21.24 -25.96
C SER A 39 -11.06 -20.52 -24.80
N SER A 40 -11.55 -20.81 -23.61
CA SER A 40 -11.37 -20.13 -22.32
C SER A 40 -9.98 -20.32 -21.66
N GLU A 41 -8.93 -20.56 -22.44
CA GLU A 41 -7.60 -20.97 -21.92
C GLU A 41 -6.45 -20.09 -22.43
N ARG A 42 -6.66 -18.78 -22.61
CA ARG A 42 -5.52 -17.86 -22.53
C ARG A 42 -5.18 -17.68 -21.06
N ALA A 43 -4.27 -18.52 -20.56
CA ALA A 43 -3.36 -18.05 -19.52
C ALA A 43 -2.78 -16.72 -20.03
N THR A 44 -3.12 -15.62 -19.35
CA THR A 44 -2.61 -14.30 -19.66
C THR A 44 -1.09 -14.39 -19.74
N SER A 45 -0.49 -14.06 -20.88
CA SER A 45 0.97 -14.01 -20.97
C SER A 45 1.46 -13.00 -19.94
N THR A 46 2.37 -13.41 -19.07
CA THR A 46 2.79 -12.70 -17.84
C THR A 46 3.38 -11.29 -18.04
N TYR A 47 3.47 -10.80 -19.28
CA TYR A 47 4.12 -9.56 -19.69
C TYR A 47 3.40 -8.81 -20.84
N ASP A 48 2.08 -8.98 -20.99
CA ASP A 48 1.30 -8.28 -22.04
C ASP A 48 0.93 -6.83 -21.73
N LEU A 49 1.13 -6.37 -20.49
CA LEU A 49 0.87 -4.99 -20.06
C LEU A 49 2.14 -4.14 -20.03
N VAL A 50 3.26 -4.63 -20.56
CA VAL A 50 4.53 -3.89 -20.62
C VAL A 50 5.14 -3.92 -22.02
N GLU A 51 6.01 -2.96 -22.30
CA GLU A 51 6.80 -2.95 -23.53
C GLU A 51 7.91 -4.00 -23.42
N GLN A 52 8.08 -4.83 -24.44
CA GLN A 52 9.09 -5.89 -24.42
C GLN A 52 10.50 -5.30 -24.52
N MET A 53 11.35 -5.59 -23.54
CA MET A 53 12.75 -5.16 -23.49
C MET A 53 13.66 -6.36 -23.72
N PHE A 54 14.74 -6.17 -24.48
CA PHE A 54 15.67 -7.24 -24.80
C PHE A 54 16.99 -7.06 -24.04
N TYR A 55 17.50 -8.15 -23.50
CA TYR A 55 18.73 -8.19 -22.72
C TYR A 55 19.62 -9.35 -23.20
N LEU A 56 20.92 -9.10 -23.24
CA LEU A 56 21.93 -10.14 -23.28
C LEU A 56 22.20 -10.59 -21.84
N TYR A 57 21.96 -11.86 -21.56
CA TYR A 57 22.27 -12.48 -20.28
C TYR A 57 23.58 -13.26 -20.36
N VAL A 58 24.42 -13.09 -19.34
CA VAL A 58 25.64 -13.86 -19.12
C VAL A 58 25.59 -14.43 -17.71
N ARG A 59 25.38 -15.74 -17.59
CA ARG A 59 25.39 -16.46 -16.31
C ARG A 59 26.78 -17.04 -16.08
N VAL A 60 27.42 -16.59 -15.01
CA VAL A 60 28.71 -17.06 -14.54
C VAL A 60 28.49 -17.99 -13.35
N VAL A 61 28.71 -19.29 -13.54
CA VAL A 61 28.39 -20.30 -12.51
C VAL A 61 29.60 -20.55 -11.61
N LYS A 62 30.67 -21.11 -12.17
CA LYS A 62 31.88 -21.53 -11.45
C LYS A 62 33.07 -21.68 -12.39
N ALA A 63 34.27 -21.74 -11.82
CA ALA A 63 35.48 -22.12 -12.55
C ALA A 63 36.19 -23.28 -11.86
N LYS A 64 37.05 -24.00 -12.61
CA LYS A 64 37.89 -25.06 -12.08
C LYS A 64 39.28 -25.03 -12.69
N ASP A 65 40.23 -25.67 -12.01
CA ASP A 65 41.61 -25.88 -12.46
C ASP A 65 42.35 -24.57 -12.77
N LEU A 66 42.06 -23.51 -12.01
CA LEU A 66 42.68 -22.20 -12.19
C LEU A 66 44.18 -22.22 -11.83
N PRO A 67 45.02 -21.51 -12.58
CA PRO A 67 46.45 -21.49 -12.34
C PRO A 67 46.74 -20.62 -11.11
N THR A 68 47.60 -21.11 -10.22
CA THR A 68 48.08 -20.33 -9.08
C THR A 68 49.22 -19.43 -9.51
N ASN A 69 49.23 -18.20 -9.00
CA ASN A 69 50.31 -17.25 -9.26
C ASN A 69 51.65 -17.80 -8.71
N PRO A 70 52.73 -17.81 -9.51
CA PRO A 70 54.02 -18.40 -9.12
C PRO A 70 54.70 -17.67 -7.94
N VAL A 71 54.32 -16.42 -7.64
CA VAL A 71 54.94 -15.62 -6.56
C VAL A 71 54.20 -15.75 -5.24
N THR A 72 52.86 -15.71 -5.26
CA THR A 72 52.03 -15.72 -4.05
C THR A 72 51.51 -17.11 -3.68
N GLY A 73 51.55 -18.07 -4.61
CA GLY A 73 51.03 -19.43 -4.41
C GLY A 73 49.51 -19.50 -4.24
N SER A 74 48.79 -18.38 -4.41
CA SER A 74 47.33 -18.29 -4.31
C SER A 74 46.75 -17.53 -5.48
N CYS A 75 45.49 -17.83 -5.80
CA CYS A 75 44.69 -17.09 -6.76
C CYS A 75 43.45 -16.57 -6.02
N ASP A 76 43.19 -15.27 -6.17
CA ASP A 76 42.02 -14.56 -5.68
C ASP A 76 41.08 -14.24 -6.87
N PRO A 77 40.44 -15.24 -7.49
CA PRO A 77 39.83 -15.07 -8.80
C PRO A 77 38.53 -14.26 -8.75
N TYR A 78 38.35 -13.43 -9.77
CA TYR A 78 37.07 -12.84 -10.13
C TYR A 78 36.91 -12.78 -11.64
N ILE A 79 35.66 -12.84 -12.10
CA ILE A 79 35.29 -12.70 -13.50
C ILE A 79 34.80 -11.28 -13.78
N GLU A 80 35.29 -10.73 -14.87
CA GLU A 80 34.87 -9.50 -15.54
C GLU A 80 34.13 -9.85 -16.82
N VAL A 81 32.88 -9.45 -16.95
CA VAL A 81 32.09 -9.55 -18.18
C VAL A 81 32.05 -8.19 -18.85
N LYS A 82 32.54 -8.10 -20.09
CA LYS A 82 32.67 -6.86 -20.84
C LYS A 82 31.92 -6.96 -22.17
N VAL A 83 31.09 -5.95 -22.44
CA VAL A 83 30.32 -5.79 -23.67
C VAL A 83 30.48 -4.35 -24.14
N GLY A 84 31.38 -4.12 -25.10
CA GLY A 84 31.78 -2.78 -25.53
C GLY A 84 32.34 -1.95 -24.36
N ASN A 85 31.65 -0.86 -24.02
CA ASN A 85 32.03 0.05 -22.93
C ASN A 85 31.48 -0.36 -21.55
N TYR A 86 30.57 -1.34 -21.50
CA TYR A 86 30.00 -1.80 -20.25
C TYR A 86 30.83 -2.94 -19.67
N LYS A 87 31.08 -2.87 -18.37
CA LYS A 87 31.87 -3.84 -17.62
C LYS A 87 31.14 -4.20 -16.32
N GLY A 88 30.88 -5.48 -16.13
CA GLY A 88 30.37 -6.06 -14.88
C GLY A 88 31.42 -6.97 -14.24
N GLU A 89 31.52 -6.95 -12.92
CA GLU A 89 32.47 -7.79 -12.17
C GLU A 89 31.74 -8.66 -11.14
N THR A 90 32.26 -9.87 -10.93
CA THR A 90 31.83 -10.77 -9.84
C THR A 90 32.55 -10.46 -8.53
N GLN A 91 32.06 -11.04 -7.42
CA GLN A 91 32.82 -11.04 -6.16
C GLN A 91 34.11 -11.85 -6.30
N HIS A 92 35.18 -11.39 -5.67
CA HIS A 92 36.44 -12.15 -5.60
C HIS A 92 36.39 -13.13 -4.43
N PHE A 93 36.98 -14.30 -4.62
CA PHE A 93 37.23 -15.25 -3.53
C PHE A 93 38.70 -15.20 -3.16
N GLU A 94 39.05 -15.24 -1.88
CA GLU A 94 40.46 -15.35 -1.47
C GLU A 94 40.92 -16.81 -1.53
N LYS A 95 42.09 -17.06 -2.14
CA LYS A 95 42.82 -18.33 -2.18
C LYS A 95 41.99 -19.53 -2.64
N LYS A 96 41.14 -19.36 -3.66
CA LYS A 96 40.20 -20.41 -4.10
C LYS A 96 40.38 -20.71 -5.59
N THR A 97 40.92 -21.89 -5.90
CA THR A 97 41.14 -22.35 -7.29
C THR A 97 39.90 -22.90 -7.98
N ASN A 98 38.85 -23.21 -7.22
CA ASN A 98 37.54 -23.66 -7.73
C ASN A 98 36.41 -22.74 -7.22
N PRO A 99 36.36 -21.47 -7.66
CA PRO A 99 35.36 -20.50 -7.22
C PRO A 99 33.96 -20.81 -7.78
N GLU A 100 32.92 -20.51 -6.98
CA GLU A 100 31.52 -20.58 -7.41
C GLU A 100 30.86 -19.21 -7.19
N TRP A 101 30.49 -18.52 -8.27
CA TRP A 101 29.89 -17.18 -8.19
C TRP A 101 28.38 -17.19 -8.28
N LYS A 102 27.81 -18.03 -9.16
CA LYS A 102 26.35 -18.12 -9.42
C LYS A 102 25.73 -16.74 -9.67
N GLN A 103 26.38 -15.91 -10.48
CA GLN A 103 25.98 -14.53 -10.76
C GLN A 103 25.54 -14.38 -12.21
N VAL A 104 24.47 -13.63 -12.45
CA VAL A 104 23.98 -13.31 -13.80
C VAL A 104 24.19 -11.83 -14.08
N PHE A 105 24.61 -11.51 -15.30
CA PHE A 105 24.72 -10.15 -15.83
C PHE A 105 23.73 -9.98 -16.97
N ALA A 106 23.04 -8.85 -17.01
CA ALA A 106 22.06 -8.47 -18.02
C ALA A 106 22.48 -7.14 -18.64
N PHE A 107 22.75 -7.15 -19.95
CA PHE A 107 23.11 -5.97 -20.73
C PHE A 107 21.93 -5.59 -21.62
N SER A 108 21.42 -4.37 -21.48
CA SER A 108 20.30 -3.90 -22.32
C SER A 108 20.72 -3.84 -23.79
N LYS A 109 19.93 -4.45 -24.67
CA LYS A 109 20.21 -4.51 -26.12
C LYS A 109 20.39 -3.13 -26.74
N GLU A 110 19.62 -2.13 -26.29
CA GLU A 110 19.72 -0.74 -26.78
C GLU A 110 21.11 -0.11 -26.54
N LYS A 111 21.86 -0.65 -25.57
CA LYS A 111 23.17 -0.15 -25.14
C LYS A 111 24.35 -0.98 -25.65
N ILE A 112 24.09 -2.12 -26.29
CA ILE A 112 25.13 -3.00 -26.83
C ILE A 112 25.67 -2.37 -28.11
N GLN A 113 26.92 -1.88 -28.06
CA GLN A 113 27.63 -1.28 -29.18
C GLN A 113 28.66 -2.21 -29.84
N SER A 114 28.86 -3.41 -29.27
CA SER A 114 29.85 -4.38 -29.73
C SER A 114 29.17 -5.67 -30.20
N SER A 115 29.72 -6.30 -31.22
CA SER A 115 29.29 -7.61 -31.71
C SER A 115 29.82 -8.79 -30.88
N VAL A 116 30.59 -8.52 -29.82
CA VAL A 116 31.31 -9.53 -29.07
C VAL A 116 31.13 -9.34 -27.56
N VAL A 117 31.03 -10.46 -26.84
CA VAL A 117 30.99 -10.53 -25.37
C VAL A 117 32.29 -11.14 -24.88
N GLU A 118 33.05 -10.41 -24.06
CA GLU A 118 34.29 -10.89 -23.47
C GLU A 118 34.04 -11.26 -22.00
N VAL A 119 34.34 -12.50 -21.63
CA VAL A 119 34.33 -12.97 -20.23
C VAL A 119 35.77 -13.22 -19.81
N ILE A 120 36.31 -12.32 -19.00
CA ILE A 120 37.73 -12.26 -18.62
C ILE A 120 37.88 -12.72 -17.17
N LEU A 121 38.71 -13.72 -16.92
CA LEU A 121 39.11 -14.13 -15.58
C LEU A 121 40.34 -13.34 -15.14
N ARG A 122 40.27 -12.73 -13.96
CA ARG A 122 41.35 -11.96 -13.34
C ARG A 122 41.68 -12.46 -11.94
N ASP A 123 42.92 -12.26 -11.54
CA ASP A 123 43.44 -12.55 -10.20
C ASP A 123 43.66 -11.23 -9.44
N ARG A 124 42.92 -11.02 -8.34
CA ARG A 124 42.99 -9.76 -7.58
C ARG A 124 44.28 -9.71 -6.75
N GLN A 125 45.13 -8.72 -6.99
CA GLN A 125 46.39 -8.58 -6.23
C GLN A 125 46.32 -7.40 -5.25
N LYS A 126 46.80 -7.61 -4.02
CA LYS A 126 46.77 -6.58 -2.95
C LYS A 126 47.77 -5.43 -3.17
N VAL A 127 48.78 -5.59 -4.04
CA VAL A 127 49.93 -4.66 -4.16
C VAL A 127 50.28 -4.25 -5.61
N LYS A 128 49.84 -4.99 -6.64
CA LYS A 128 50.07 -4.71 -8.08
C LYS A 128 48.74 -4.63 -8.83
N ARG A 129 48.76 -4.19 -10.10
CA ARG A 129 47.60 -4.31 -11.01
C ARG A 129 47.20 -5.79 -11.11
N ASP A 130 45.90 -6.04 -11.07
CA ASP A 130 45.32 -7.38 -11.21
C ASP A 130 45.84 -8.11 -12.45
N ASP A 131 46.20 -9.39 -12.28
CA ASP A 131 46.80 -10.20 -13.32
C ASP A 131 45.71 -10.86 -14.18
N HIS A 132 45.90 -10.84 -15.50
CA HIS A 132 44.94 -11.42 -16.44
C HIS A 132 45.21 -12.91 -16.60
N VAL A 133 44.28 -13.75 -16.12
CA VAL A 133 44.45 -15.20 -16.14
C VAL A 133 44.09 -15.77 -17.50
N GLY A 134 42.94 -15.38 -18.07
CA GLY A 134 42.49 -15.83 -19.39
C GLY A 134 41.12 -15.25 -19.75
N LYS A 135 40.64 -15.49 -20.98
CA LYS A 135 39.34 -15.01 -21.44
C LYS A 135 38.57 -16.05 -22.27
N VAL A 136 37.26 -15.85 -22.36
CA VAL A 136 36.34 -16.53 -23.29
C VAL A 136 35.61 -15.44 -24.07
N VAL A 137 35.45 -15.65 -25.37
CA VAL A 137 34.86 -14.66 -26.28
C VAL A 137 33.67 -15.29 -27.00
N PHE A 138 32.53 -14.61 -27.02
CA PHE A 138 31.32 -15.04 -27.73
C PHE A 138 30.94 -14.03 -28.81
N ASP A 139 30.66 -14.51 -30.02
CA ASP A 139 30.02 -13.69 -31.07
C ASP A 139 28.52 -13.57 -30.77
N MET A 140 28.00 -12.35 -30.78
CA MET A 140 26.59 -12.06 -30.54
C MET A 140 25.66 -12.75 -31.54
N HIS A 141 26.12 -13.03 -32.77
CA HIS A 141 25.32 -13.72 -33.79
C HIS A 141 25.09 -15.21 -33.47
N GLU A 142 25.97 -15.82 -32.67
CA GLU A 142 25.88 -17.21 -32.25
C GLU A 142 25.09 -17.38 -30.93
N VAL A 143 24.77 -16.27 -30.26
CA VAL A 143 24.05 -16.29 -28.99
C VAL A 143 22.59 -16.69 -29.21
N PRO A 144 22.11 -17.79 -28.60
CA PRO A 144 20.73 -18.24 -28.77
C PRO A 144 19.75 -17.25 -28.14
N THR A 145 18.57 -17.13 -28.73
CA THR A 145 17.46 -16.36 -28.14
C THR A 145 16.54 -17.30 -27.36
N ARG A 146 16.17 -16.91 -26.14
CA ARG A 146 15.28 -17.64 -25.23
C ARG A 146 14.23 -16.67 -24.70
N VAL A 147 12.96 -17.04 -24.78
CA VAL A 147 11.89 -16.31 -24.08
C VAL A 147 10.90 -17.30 -23.46
N PRO A 148 10.42 -17.05 -22.23
CA PRO A 148 9.41 -17.90 -21.62
C PRO A 148 8.25 -18.20 -22.58
N PRO A 149 7.82 -19.48 -22.72
CA PRO A 149 8.04 -20.59 -21.79
C PRO A 149 9.29 -21.46 -22.06
N ASP A 150 10.23 -21.03 -22.91
CA ASP A 150 11.42 -21.83 -23.24
C ASP A 150 12.24 -22.19 -21.99
N SER A 151 12.69 -23.46 -21.94
CA SER A 151 13.50 -23.99 -20.83
C SER A 151 14.81 -23.21 -20.65
N PRO A 152 15.34 -23.08 -19.42
CA PRO A 152 16.59 -22.37 -19.16
C PRO A 152 17.76 -23.03 -19.88
N LEU A 153 18.63 -22.21 -20.49
CA LEU A 153 19.83 -22.68 -21.17
C LEU A 153 20.79 -23.34 -20.15
N ALA A 154 21.17 -24.59 -20.41
CA ALA A 154 22.10 -25.33 -19.57
C ALA A 154 23.49 -24.70 -19.65
N PRO A 155 24.14 -24.35 -18.51
CA PRO A 155 25.49 -23.82 -18.54
C PRO A 155 26.51 -24.86 -19.03
N GLN A 156 27.48 -24.43 -19.82
CA GLN A 156 28.50 -25.25 -20.45
C GLN A 156 29.90 -24.86 -20.00
N TRP A 157 30.86 -25.78 -20.09
CA TRP A 157 32.27 -25.53 -19.77
C TRP A 157 33.01 -24.96 -20.98
N TYR A 158 33.69 -23.84 -20.77
CA TYR A 158 34.54 -23.18 -21.76
C TYR A 158 35.98 -23.16 -21.26
N ARG A 159 36.93 -23.44 -22.16
CA ARG A 159 38.37 -23.34 -21.87
C ARG A 159 38.84 -21.90 -22.00
N LEU A 160 39.75 -21.50 -21.11
CA LEU A 160 40.32 -20.15 -21.11
C LEU A 160 41.38 -19.99 -22.21
N GLU A 161 41.33 -18.89 -22.94
CA GLU A 161 42.31 -18.50 -23.95
C GLU A 161 43.27 -17.42 -23.42
N ALA A 162 44.53 -17.47 -23.86
CA ALA A 162 45.56 -16.48 -23.52
C ALA A 162 45.43 -15.19 -24.36
N LEU A 163 45.91 -14.07 -23.82
CA LEU A 163 45.89 -12.74 -24.46
C LEU A 163 46.90 -12.58 -25.61
N HIS A 164 47.92 -13.44 -25.69
CA HIS A 164 48.91 -13.50 -26.76
C HIS A 164 48.99 -14.94 -27.24
N GLY A 165 48.95 -15.13 -28.55
CA GLY A 165 48.66 -16.40 -29.23
C GLY A 165 49.43 -17.63 -28.73
N ASP A 166 48.71 -18.75 -28.86
CA ASP A 166 49.15 -20.15 -28.88
C ASP A 166 49.51 -20.90 -27.59
N ASN A 167 49.42 -20.30 -26.40
CA ASN A 167 49.49 -21.07 -25.14
C ASN A 167 48.11 -21.28 -24.50
N LYS A 168 47.68 -22.54 -24.40
CA LYS A 168 46.49 -22.96 -23.64
C LYS A 168 46.71 -22.65 -22.15
N VAL A 169 45.91 -21.75 -21.60
CA VAL A 169 45.88 -21.49 -20.16
C VAL A 169 45.24 -22.69 -19.46
N LYS A 170 45.78 -23.12 -18.31
CA LYS A 170 45.09 -24.10 -17.45
C LYS A 170 43.89 -23.43 -16.80
N GLY A 171 42.69 -24.00 -16.98
CA GLY A 171 41.47 -23.56 -16.31
C GLY A 171 40.25 -23.55 -17.23
N GLU A 172 39.09 -23.91 -16.67
CA GLU A 172 37.81 -23.93 -17.37
C GLU A 172 36.78 -23.11 -16.58
N VAL A 173 35.89 -22.41 -17.29
CA VAL A 173 34.80 -21.62 -16.69
C VAL A 173 33.47 -22.12 -17.21
N MET A 174 32.51 -22.32 -16.30
CA MET A 174 31.16 -22.75 -16.61
C MET A 174 30.25 -21.53 -16.80
N LEU A 175 29.77 -21.33 -18.03
CA LEU A 175 29.03 -20.14 -18.47
C LEU A 175 27.75 -20.52 -19.23
N ALA A 176 26.75 -19.64 -19.21
CA ALA A 176 25.64 -19.66 -20.17
C ALA A 176 25.40 -18.25 -20.70
N VAL A 177 25.26 -18.09 -22.02
CA VAL A 177 25.01 -16.80 -22.67
C VAL A 177 23.78 -16.92 -23.57
N TRP A 178 22.81 -16.02 -23.42
CA TRP A 178 21.59 -16.03 -24.22
C TRP A 178 21.01 -14.62 -24.36
N MET A 179 20.26 -14.38 -25.43
CA MET A 179 19.39 -13.22 -25.59
C MET A 179 18.02 -13.54 -25.00
N GLY A 180 17.52 -12.70 -24.10
CA GLY A 180 16.21 -12.87 -23.48
C GLY A 180 15.48 -11.56 -23.27
N THR A 181 14.38 -11.61 -22.52
CA THR A 181 13.55 -10.44 -22.19
C THR A 181 13.51 -10.20 -20.70
N GLN A 182 12.83 -9.14 -20.25
CA GLN A 182 12.56 -8.92 -18.82
C GLN A 182 11.67 -9.99 -18.17
N ALA A 183 11.09 -10.89 -18.98
CA ALA A 183 10.31 -12.03 -18.50
C ALA A 183 11.18 -13.20 -18.04
N ASP A 184 12.49 -13.16 -18.30
CA ASP A 184 13.41 -14.21 -17.89
C ASP A 184 13.47 -14.30 -16.36
N GLU A 185 13.47 -15.54 -15.83
CA GLU A 185 13.61 -15.83 -14.41
C GLU A 185 14.88 -15.22 -13.79
N ALA A 186 15.92 -15.04 -14.61
CA ALA A 186 17.18 -14.42 -14.17
C ALA A 186 17.11 -12.88 -14.08
N PHE A 187 16.10 -12.23 -14.67
CA PHE A 187 16.01 -10.77 -14.75
C PHE A 187 16.04 -10.06 -13.38
N PRO A 188 15.27 -10.50 -12.36
CA PRO A 188 15.24 -9.82 -11.06
C PRO A 188 16.55 -9.92 -10.27
N GLU A 189 17.31 -11.01 -10.47
CA GLU A 189 18.55 -11.29 -9.74
C GLU A 189 19.82 -10.82 -10.47
N ALA A 190 19.71 -10.59 -11.78
CA ALA A 190 20.83 -10.17 -12.61
C ALA A 190 21.37 -8.79 -12.22
N TRP A 191 22.68 -8.62 -12.35
CA TRP A 191 23.32 -7.31 -12.41
C TRP A 191 22.97 -6.65 -13.75
N HIS A 192 22.57 -5.39 -13.73
CA HIS A 192 22.15 -4.68 -14.94
C HIS A 192 23.17 -3.64 -15.37
N SER A 193 23.44 -3.54 -16.67
CA SER A 193 24.39 -2.57 -17.26
C SER A 193 24.06 -1.11 -16.92
N ASP A 194 22.79 -0.79 -16.67
CA ASP A 194 22.33 0.56 -16.32
C ASP A 194 22.76 1.00 -14.92
N ALA A 195 23.26 0.06 -14.11
CA ALA A 195 23.73 0.29 -12.77
C ALA A 195 25.25 0.22 -12.63
N ALA A 196 25.99 0.28 -13.75
CA ALA A 196 27.45 0.20 -13.73
C ALA A 196 28.13 1.33 -12.94
N SER A 197 27.47 2.47 -12.73
CA SER A 197 27.96 3.59 -11.92
C SER A 197 27.81 3.40 -10.41
N VAL A 198 27.08 2.38 -9.95
CA VAL A 198 26.85 2.13 -8.52
C VAL A 198 27.94 1.24 -7.95
N HIS A 199 28.44 1.62 -6.78
CA HIS A 199 29.47 0.85 -6.08
C HIS A 199 28.96 -0.56 -5.70
N ARG A 200 29.88 -1.54 -5.61
CA ARG A 200 29.56 -2.98 -5.50
C ARG A 200 28.53 -3.35 -4.43
N GLU A 201 28.56 -2.69 -3.26
CA GLU A 201 27.60 -2.90 -2.17
C GLU A 201 26.20 -2.30 -2.44
N GLY A 202 26.13 -1.25 -3.27
CA GLY A 202 24.86 -0.59 -3.65
C GLY A 202 24.03 -1.39 -4.66
N VAL A 203 24.61 -2.42 -5.31
CA VAL A 203 23.92 -3.27 -6.30
C VAL A 203 22.76 -4.06 -5.67
N LEU A 204 22.81 -4.38 -4.37
CA LEU A 204 21.68 -5.01 -3.68
C LEU A 204 20.51 -4.03 -3.48
N ASN A 205 20.80 -2.73 -3.38
CA ASN A 205 19.81 -1.68 -3.10
C ASN A 205 19.01 -1.22 -4.32
N ILE A 206 19.34 -1.72 -5.52
CA ILE A 206 18.73 -1.33 -6.80
C ILE A 206 17.86 -2.43 -7.41
N ARG A 207 17.82 -3.63 -6.82
CA ARG A 207 17.08 -4.78 -7.38
C ARG A 207 15.57 -4.59 -7.25
N SER A 208 14.82 -5.18 -8.16
CA SER A 208 13.37 -5.36 -8.02
C SER A 208 13.08 -6.42 -6.95
N LYS A 209 11.99 -6.25 -6.17
CA LYS A 209 11.61 -7.23 -5.15
C LYS A 209 10.12 -7.23 -4.86
N VAL A 210 9.59 -8.43 -4.64
CA VAL A 210 8.27 -8.65 -4.06
C VAL A 210 8.42 -8.91 -2.56
N TYR A 211 7.65 -8.19 -1.75
CA TYR A 211 7.59 -8.38 -0.30
C TYR A 211 6.20 -8.80 0.12
N VAL A 212 6.12 -9.44 1.27
CA VAL A 212 4.86 -9.88 1.86
C VAL A 212 4.77 -9.29 3.27
N SER A 213 3.70 -8.54 3.54
CA SER A 213 3.38 -8.06 4.88
C SER A 213 3.23 -9.24 5.85
N PRO A 214 3.72 -9.11 7.09
CA PRO A 214 3.44 -10.12 8.11
C PRO A 214 1.93 -10.23 8.37
N LYS A 215 1.47 -11.43 8.75
CA LYS A 215 0.09 -11.62 9.20
C LYS A 215 -0.07 -11.05 10.60
N LEU A 216 -0.84 -9.98 10.71
CA LEU A 216 -1.06 -9.27 11.96
C LEU A 216 -2.34 -9.75 12.67
N TRP A 217 -2.28 -9.91 13.98
CA TRP A 217 -3.36 -10.32 14.87
C TRP A 217 -3.61 -9.26 15.94
N TYR A 218 -4.84 -9.14 16.42
CA TYR A 218 -5.10 -8.44 17.68
C TYR A 218 -4.93 -9.42 18.84
N LEU A 219 -4.02 -9.10 19.76
CA LEU A 219 -3.90 -9.80 21.04
C LEU A 219 -4.76 -9.04 22.05
N ARG A 220 -5.84 -9.67 22.52
CA ARG A 220 -6.67 -9.12 23.60
C ARG A 220 -6.21 -9.71 24.93
N VAL A 221 -5.79 -8.86 25.84
CA VAL A 221 -5.41 -9.17 27.22
C VAL A 221 -6.43 -8.51 28.13
N ASN A 222 -7.41 -9.29 28.59
CA ASN A 222 -8.39 -8.84 29.59
C ASN A 222 -7.80 -9.12 30.98
N VAL A 223 -7.45 -8.06 31.69
CA VAL A 223 -6.91 -8.10 33.05
C VAL A 223 -8.09 -8.03 34.02
N ILE A 224 -8.42 -9.14 34.66
CA ILE A 224 -9.64 -9.26 35.49
C ILE A 224 -9.33 -8.79 36.91
N GLU A 225 -8.47 -9.52 37.60
CA GLU A 225 -8.15 -9.31 39.01
C GLU A 225 -6.74 -9.84 39.35
N ALA A 226 -6.21 -9.42 40.49
CA ALA A 226 -5.02 -10.03 41.09
C ALA A 226 -5.29 -10.39 42.55
N HIS A 227 -4.62 -11.42 43.04
CA HIS A 227 -4.68 -11.88 44.42
C HIS A 227 -3.29 -11.91 45.06
N ASP A 228 -3.29 -11.80 46.39
CA ASP A 228 -2.11 -11.89 47.24
C ASP A 228 -1.06 -10.80 46.93
N VAL A 229 -1.50 -9.59 46.58
CA VAL A 229 -0.59 -8.46 46.31
C VAL A 229 0.03 -7.95 47.61
N GLU A 230 1.29 -8.30 47.84
CA GLU A 230 2.04 -7.83 49.01
C GLU A 230 2.79 -6.51 48.73
N PRO A 231 2.49 -5.42 49.45
CA PRO A 231 3.26 -4.18 49.36
C PRO A 231 4.66 -4.36 49.96
N LEU A 232 5.64 -3.57 49.50
CA LEU A 232 6.99 -3.58 50.06
C LEU A 232 7.01 -3.06 51.50
N ASP A 233 6.17 -2.06 51.80
CA ASP A 233 5.90 -1.56 53.14
C ASP A 233 4.62 -2.23 53.68
N PRO A 234 4.70 -3.14 54.67
CA PRO A 234 3.54 -3.84 55.21
C PRO A 234 2.56 -2.91 55.96
N SER A 235 2.93 -1.66 56.23
CA SER A 235 2.07 -0.68 56.90
C SER A 235 1.06 0.01 55.96
N GLN A 236 1.22 -0.13 54.64
CA GLN A 236 0.35 0.53 53.65
C GLN A 236 -0.36 -0.48 52.76
N LEU A 237 -1.66 -0.25 52.52
CA LEU A 237 -2.39 -1.06 51.53
C LEU A 237 -1.94 -0.71 50.10
N PRO A 238 -1.68 -1.72 49.24
CA PRO A 238 -1.14 -1.48 47.90
C PRO A 238 -2.17 -0.78 47.01
N GLN A 239 -1.68 0.14 46.19
CA GLN A 239 -2.44 0.81 45.15
C GLN A 239 -1.82 0.47 43.80
N VAL A 240 -2.35 -0.59 43.18
CA VAL A 240 -1.68 -1.23 42.05
C VAL A 240 -2.32 -0.93 40.70
N LEU A 241 -1.49 -1.06 39.68
CA LEU A 241 -1.85 -1.12 38.27
C LEU A 241 -1.10 -2.29 37.61
N VAL A 242 -1.60 -2.76 36.48
CA VAL A 242 -0.92 -3.78 35.66
C VAL A 242 -0.41 -3.12 34.40
N LYS A 243 0.89 -3.26 34.16
CA LYS A 243 1.56 -2.89 32.92
C LYS A 243 1.74 -4.14 32.07
N ALA A 244 1.18 -4.12 30.87
CA ALA A 244 1.36 -5.16 29.87
C ALA A 244 2.23 -4.63 28.72
N GLN A 245 3.20 -5.42 28.30
CA GLN A 245 4.13 -5.07 27.23
C GLN A 245 4.24 -6.21 26.21
N VAL A 246 4.18 -5.86 24.92
CA VAL A 246 4.38 -6.77 23.78
C VAL A 246 5.30 -6.06 22.78
N GLY A 247 6.54 -6.52 22.68
CA GLY A 247 7.59 -5.83 21.92
C GLY A 247 7.77 -4.38 22.41
N ASN A 248 7.54 -3.42 21.51
CA ASN A 248 7.63 -1.98 21.79
C ASN A 248 6.30 -1.36 22.29
N GLN A 249 5.21 -2.14 22.34
CA GLN A 249 3.91 -1.66 22.79
C GLN A 249 3.78 -1.83 24.30
N ILE A 250 3.42 -0.76 25.00
CA ILE A 250 3.21 -0.77 26.44
C ILE A 250 1.83 -0.17 26.72
N LEU A 251 0.96 -0.94 27.36
CA LEU A 251 -0.34 -0.49 27.85
C LEU A 251 -0.43 -0.74 29.36
N LYS A 252 -1.12 0.15 30.06
CA LYS A 252 -1.34 0.05 31.51
C LYS A 252 -2.84 0.03 31.79
N THR A 253 -3.27 -0.76 32.77
CA THR A 253 -4.61 -0.63 33.35
C THR A 253 -4.72 0.68 34.13
N LYS A 254 -5.95 1.09 34.41
CA LYS A 254 -6.18 2.17 35.37
C LYS A 254 -5.70 1.75 36.76
N LEU A 255 -5.31 2.75 37.55
CA LEU A 255 -5.00 2.54 38.95
C LEU A 255 -6.24 2.02 39.67
N CYS A 256 -6.10 0.94 40.45
CA CYS A 256 -7.22 0.43 41.23
C CYS A 256 -7.71 1.53 42.20
N PRO A 257 -9.01 1.88 42.17
CA PRO A 257 -9.54 2.98 43.00
C PRO A 257 -9.50 2.64 44.49
N THR A 258 -9.59 1.34 44.83
CA THR A 258 -9.53 0.85 46.20
C THR A 258 -8.14 0.33 46.50
N ARG A 259 -7.59 0.70 47.67
CA ARG A 259 -6.34 0.11 48.17
C ARG A 259 -6.64 -1.25 48.78
N THR A 260 -6.17 -2.31 48.15
CA THR A 260 -6.50 -3.70 48.53
C THR A 260 -5.42 -4.64 48.02
N THR A 261 -5.20 -5.74 48.74
CA THR A 261 -4.34 -6.86 48.33
C THR A 261 -4.96 -7.71 47.22
N ASN A 262 -6.26 -7.56 46.97
CA ASN A 262 -7.02 -8.25 45.92
C ASN A 262 -7.69 -7.24 44.97
N PRO A 263 -6.90 -6.53 44.13
CA PRO A 263 -7.42 -5.53 43.21
C PRO A 263 -8.22 -6.16 42.05
N MET A 264 -9.24 -5.45 41.58
CA MET A 264 -10.04 -5.82 40.41
C MET A 264 -10.10 -4.67 39.40
N TRP A 265 -9.96 -5.02 38.11
CA TRP A 265 -9.99 -4.06 36.99
C TRP A 265 -11.03 -4.43 35.94
N ASN A 266 -10.99 -5.68 35.45
CA ASN A 266 -11.74 -6.16 34.28
C ASN A 266 -11.58 -5.22 33.05
N GLU A 267 -10.34 -4.89 32.70
CA GLU A 267 -10.00 -3.99 31.60
C GLU A 267 -9.33 -4.74 30.43
N ASP A 268 -9.72 -4.38 29.20
CA ASP A 268 -9.14 -4.93 27.97
C ASP A 268 -7.95 -4.08 27.50
N LEU A 269 -6.77 -4.69 27.44
CA LEU A 269 -5.58 -4.16 26.78
C LEU A 269 -5.42 -4.88 25.44
N ILE A 270 -5.38 -4.15 24.33
CA ILE A 270 -5.34 -4.73 22.98
C ILE A 270 -4.03 -4.33 22.31
N PHE A 271 -3.30 -5.32 21.82
CA PHE A 271 -2.02 -5.16 21.15
C PHE A 271 -2.10 -5.67 19.71
N VAL A 272 -1.20 -5.21 18.85
CA VAL A 272 -0.98 -5.83 17.53
C VAL A 272 0.21 -6.78 17.62
N ALA A 273 0.04 -8.03 17.18
CA ALA A 273 1.11 -9.02 17.16
C ALA A 273 1.25 -9.61 15.75
N ALA A 274 2.48 -9.90 15.31
CA ALA A 274 2.76 -10.49 14.01
C ALA A 274 3.15 -11.96 14.10
N GLU A 275 2.65 -12.81 13.20
CA GLU A 275 3.19 -14.17 13.01
C GLU A 275 4.66 -14.10 12.54
N PRO A 276 5.58 -14.95 13.07
CA PRO A 276 5.35 -16.17 13.86
C PRO A 276 5.27 -15.99 15.38
N PHE A 277 5.00 -14.77 15.85
CA PHE A 277 4.91 -14.37 17.27
C PHE A 277 6.25 -14.50 18.02
N GLU A 278 7.31 -13.93 17.45
CA GLU A 278 8.65 -13.92 18.07
C GLU A 278 8.68 -13.18 19.43
N GLU A 279 7.71 -12.29 19.66
CA GLU A 279 7.58 -11.48 20.88
C GLU A 279 6.86 -12.22 22.03
N GLN A 280 7.08 -11.76 23.26
CA GLN A 280 6.44 -12.27 24.47
C GLN A 280 5.53 -11.21 25.09
N LEU A 281 4.48 -11.66 25.78
CA LEU A 281 3.65 -10.81 26.64
C LEU A 281 4.28 -10.72 28.02
N ILE A 282 4.85 -9.55 28.33
CA ILE A 282 5.42 -9.23 29.63
C ILE A 282 4.36 -8.52 30.46
N LEU A 283 4.07 -9.04 31.64
CA LEU A 283 3.11 -8.47 32.58
C LEU A 283 3.83 -8.09 33.86
N THR A 284 3.63 -6.85 34.30
CA THR A 284 4.25 -6.28 35.49
C THR A 284 3.17 -5.66 36.37
N VAL A 285 3.09 -6.08 37.63
CA VAL A 285 2.23 -5.43 38.63
C VAL A 285 3.05 -4.33 39.31
N GLU A 286 2.62 -3.08 39.16
CA GLU A 286 3.28 -1.91 39.72
C GLU A 286 2.43 -1.33 40.87
N ASN A 287 3.03 -1.11 42.04
CA ASN A 287 2.42 -0.45 43.20
C ASN A 287 2.84 1.02 43.25
N LYS A 288 1.87 1.93 43.31
CA LYS A 288 2.11 3.37 43.46
C LYS A 288 2.08 3.77 44.93
N ALA A 289 3.20 3.59 45.62
CA ALA A 289 3.37 4.00 47.01
C ALA A 289 3.62 5.52 47.17
N SER A 290 4.29 6.18 46.21
CA SER A 290 4.59 7.62 46.25
C SER A 290 4.55 8.26 44.85
N PRO A 291 4.24 9.56 44.72
CA PRO A 291 4.22 10.25 43.42
C PRO A 291 5.65 10.35 42.86
N GLY A 292 5.96 9.48 41.89
CA GLY A 292 7.22 9.50 41.14
C GLY A 292 8.06 8.22 41.21
N LYS A 293 7.70 7.26 42.07
CA LYS A 293 8.39 5.95 42.15
C LYS A 293 7.36 4.81 42.10
N ASP A 294 7.27 4.17 40.93
CA ASP A 294 6.45 2.98 40.72
C ASP A 294 7.27 1.74 41.17
N GLU A 295 6.77 1.01 42.18
CA GLU A 295 7.44 -0.19 42.71
C GLU A 295 6.94 -1.44 42.01
N VAL A 296 7.84 -2.29 41.52
CA VAL A 296 7.45 -3.54 40.86
C VAL A 296 7.21 -4.62 41.91
N VAL A 297 5.97 -5.12 41.98
CA VAL A 297 5.54 -6.16 42.93
C VAL A 297 5.80 -7.56 42.35
N GLY A 298 5.48 -7.73 41.07
CA GLY A 298 5.68 -9.00 40.39
C GLY A 298 5.74 -8.86 38.87
N ARG A 299 6.41 -9.81 38.23
CA ARG A 299 6.56 -9.89 36.77
C ARG A 299 6.38 -11.32 36.27
N VAL A 300 5.80 -11.47 35.08
CA VAL A 300 5.77 -12.74 34.33
C VAL A 300 5.94 -12.47 32.84
N ASP A 301 6.69 -13.35 32.16
CA ASP A 301 6.96 -13.28 30.74
C ASP A 301 6.31 -14.50 30.06
N LEU A 302 5.33 -14.28 29.17
CA LEU A 302 4.49 -15.33 28.58
C LEU A 302 4.66 -15.39 27.05
N PRO A 303 5.08 -16.53 26.46
CA PRO A 303 5.13 -16.69 25.01
C PRO A 303 3.74 -16.59 24.37
N LEU A 304 3.59 -15.83 23.29
CA LEU A 304 2.27 -15.59 22.68
C LEU A 304 1.63 -16.86 22.07
N GLN A 305 2.43 -17.89 21.76
CA GLN A 305 1.98 -19.17 21.19
C GLN A 305 1.11 -19.98 22.15
N ILE A 306 1.18 -19.73 23.47
CA ILE A 306 0.38 -20.48 24.46
C ILE A 306 -1.09 -20.08 24.45
N PHE A 307 -1.41 -18.91 23.88
CA PHE A 307 -2.76 -18.35 23.88
C PHE A 307 -3.58 -18.88 22.70
N GLU A 308 -4.87 -19.13 22.96
CA GLU A 308 -5.74 -19.66 21.91
C GLU A 308 -5.98 -18.63 20.79
N ARG A 309 -6.08 -19.13 19.56
CA ARG A 309 -6.47 -18.34 18.40
C ARG A 309 -7.98 -18.39 18.25
N ARG A 310 -8.63 -17.25 18.47
CA ARG A 310 -10.08 -17.10 18.39
C ARG A 310 -10.52 -16.67 16.99
N LEU A 311 -11.36 -17.48 16.37
CA LEU A 311 -11.90 -17.26 15.01
C LEU A 311 -13.36 -16.79 15.00
N ASP A 312 -14.02 -16.82 16.15
CA ASP A 312 -15.44 -16.54 16.34
C ASP A 312 -15.66 -15.72 17.62
N TYR A 313 -16.93 -15.50 18.01
CA TYR A 313 -17.30 -14.69 19.17
C TYR A 313 -17.42 -15.50 20.47
N ARG A 314 -16.88 -16.73 20.51
CA ARG A 314 -17.00 -17.60 21.69
C ARG A 314 -16.28 -16.98 22.90
N PRO A 315 -16.80 -17.22 24.12
CA PRO A 315 -16.11 -16.80 25.34
C PRO A 315 -14.78 -17.55 25.47
N VAL A 316 -13.74 -16.80 25.84
CA VAL A 316 -12.38 -17.31 26.07
C VAL A 316 -12.25 -17.67 27.54
N HIS A 317 -11.64 -18.81 27.84
CA HIS A 317 -11.43 -19.25 29.21
C HIS A 317 -10.41 -18.35 29.91
N SER A 318 -10.75 -17.90 31.12
CA SER A 318 -9.83 -17.17 31.99
C SER A 318 -8.91 -18.13 32.74
N LYS A 319 -7.65 -17.75 32.96
CA LYS A 319 -6.64 -18.54 33.66
C LYS A 319 -5.90 -17.67 34.69
N TRP A 320 -5.41 -18.32 35.75
CA TRP A 320 -4.54 -17.70 36.75
C TRP A 320 -3.08 -17.90 36.36
N PHE A 321 -2.29 -16.84 36.51
CA PHE A 321 -0.86 -16.83 36.26
C PHE A 321 -0.13 -16.39 37.53
N ASN A 322 0.89 -17.14 37.93
CA ASN A 322 1.71 -16.79 39.08
C ASN A 322 2.83 -15.87 38.63
N LEU A 323 3.03 -14.77 39.35
CA LEU A 323 4.07 -13.78 39.07
C LEU A 323 5.23 -13.96 40.04
N GLU A 324 6.44 -13.78 39.51
CA GLU A 324 7.69 -13.84 40.25
C GLU A 324 8.02 -12.47 40.85
N ARG A 325 8.62 -12.45 42.04
CA ARG A 325 9.05 -11.21 42.71
C ARG A 325 10.19 -10.55 41.92
N PHE A 326 10.07 -9.26 41.63
CA PHE A 326 11.06 -8.52 40.82
C PHE A 326 11.72 -7.41 41.65
N GLY A 327 12.95 -7.63 42.15
CA GLY A 327 13.78 -6.61 42.81
C GLY A 327 14.54 -7.05 44.08
N PHE A 328 15.86 -6.78 44.09
CA PHE A 328 16.92 -6.96 45.11
C PHE A 328 16.96 -8.28 45.92
N GLY A 329 17.55 -9.30 45.27
CA GLY A 329 18.15 -10.50 45.89
C GLY A 329 19.16 -11.22 44.99
N ALA A 330 19.57 -10.61 43.86
CA ALA A 330 20.51 -11.21 42.91
C ALA A 330 21.98 -10.77 43.14
N LEU A 331 22.26 -10.00 44.20
CA LEU A 331 23.60 -9.54 44.57
C LEU A 331 23.99 -9.86 46.02
N GLU A 332 23.16 -10.57 46.79
CA GLU A 332 23.60 -11.21 48.02
C GLU A 332 23.67 -12.70 47.77
N GLY A 333 24.90 -13.19 47.71
CA GLY A 333 25.18 -14.61 47.57
C GLY A 333 24.55 -15.40 48.71
N ASP A 334 24.07 -16.58 48.34
CA ASP A 334 23.90 -17.74 49.20
C ASP A 334 22.56 -17.84 49.96
N LYS A 335 21.53 -18.37 49.26
CA LYS A 335 20.88 -19.67 49.56
C LYS A 335 19.61 -19.86 48.72
N GLY A 336 19.63 -20.86 47.83
CA GLY A 336 18.45 -21.50 47.25
C GLY A 336 17.66 -20.68 46.22
N HIS A 337 17.71 -21.10 44.96
CA HIS A 337 16.81 -20.65 43.88
C HIS A 337 15.36 -21.11 44.13
N GLU A 338 14.70 -20.61 45.17
CA GLU A 338 13.24 -20.65 45.25
C GLU A 338 12.70 -19.36 44.67
N LEU A 339 12.08 -19.45 43.50
CA LEU A 339 11.27 -18.39 42.90
C LEU A 339 10.12 -18.09 43.87
N LYS A 340 10.34 -17.18 44.82
CA LYS A 340 9.32 -16.83 45.81
C LYS A 340 8.14 -16.17 45.09
N PHE A 341 7.03 -16.90 45.09
CA PHE A 341 5.71 -16.44 44.65
C PHE A 341 5.40 -15.06 45.24
N SER A 342 4.96 -14.13 44.39
CA SER A 342 4.59 -12.77 44.83
C SER A 342 3.10 -12.49 44.65
N VAL A 343 2.56 -12.73 43.44
CA VAL A 343 1.17 -12.34 43.10
C VAL A 343 0.55 -13.39 42.18
N ARG A 344 -0.77 -13.60 42.31
CA ARG A 344 -1.59 -14.33 41.34
C ARG A 344 -2.37 -13.35 40.47
N LEU A 345 -2.30 -13.47 39.15
CA LEU A 345 -3.01 -12.60 38.20
C LEU A 345 -4.03 -13.41 37.38
N HIS A 346 -5.29 -12.99 37.40
CA HIS A 346 -6.37 -13.60 36.64
C HIS A 346 -6.58 -12.89 35.31
N LEU A 347 -6.36 -13.62 34.23
CA LEU A 347 -6.38 -13.06 32.89
C LEU A 347 -7.25 -13.88 31.95
N ARG A 348 -7.83 -13.20 30.96
CA ARG A 348 -8.37 -13.81 29.76
C ARG A 348 -7.60 -13.27 28.56
N VAL A 349 -6.81 -14.14 27.93
CA VAL A 349 -5.92 -13.75 26.82
C VAL A 349 -6.23 -14.58 25.58
N CYS A 350 -6.38 -13.92 24.43
CA CYS A 350 -6.59 -14.60 23.14
C CYS A 350 -6.02 -13.80 21.96
N LEU A 351 -5.64 -14.52 20.91
CA LEU A 351 -5.27 -13.97 19.60
C LEU A 351 -6.51 -13.96 18.69
N GLU A 352 -6.98 -12.77 18.31
CA GLU A 352 -8.22 -12.60 17.54
C GLU A 352 -7.96 -12.59 16.03
N GLY A 353 -8.28 -13.71 15.36
CA GLY A 353 -8.10 -13.87 13.92
C GLY A 353 -9.34 -13.51 13.08
N ALA A 354 -10.47 -13.30 13.75
CA ALA A 354 -11.74 -12.93 13.13
C ALA A 354 -11.82 -11.46 12.68
N TYR A 355 -10.92 -10.62 13.19
CA TYR A 355 -10.79 -9.24 12.76
C TYR A 355 -9.88 -9.15 11.54
N HIS A 356 -10.07 -8.09 10.76
CA HIS A 356 -9.03 -7.56 9.88
C HIS A 356 -8.21 -6.53 10.67
N VAL A 357 -6.89 -6.71 10.74
CA VAL A 357 -6.01 -5.74 11.41
C VAL A 357 -5.73 -4.55 10.49
N LEU A 358 -6.15 -3.38 10.99
CA LEU A 358 -5.95 -2.04 10.42
C LEU A 358 -4.48 -1.66 10.20
N ASP A 359 -3.83 -1.84 9.04
CA ASP A 359 -2.54 -1.15 8.74
C ASP A 359 -2.74 0.09 7.84
N GLU A 360 -3.87 0.15 7.12
CA GLU A 360 -4.24 1.22 6.20
C GLU A 360 -5.38 2.10 6.72
N SER A 361 -5.52 3.30 6.14
CA SER A 361 -6.76 4.07 6.27
C SER A 361 -7.93 3.32 5.61
N THR A 362 -9.08 3.30 6.28
CA THR A 362 -10.32 2.66 5.76
C THR A 362 -10.80 3.25 4.44
N MET A 363 -10.35 4.46 4.07
CA MET A 363 -10.69 5.10 2.80
C MET A 363 -9.92 4.50 1.62
N TYR A 364 -8.66 4.10 1.84
CA TYR A 364 -7.70 3.66 0.81
C TYR A 364 -7.23 2.22 0.98
N ILE A 365 -7.95 1.43 1.76
CA ILE A 365 -7.77 -0.02 1.86
C ILE A 365 -7.98 -0.65 0.47
N SER A 366 -7.23 -1.62 -0.08
CA SER A 366 -6.24 -2.48 0.47
C SER A 366 -6.72 -3.92 0.44
N ASP A 367 -6.88 -4.46 1.64
CA ASP A 367 -7.48 -5.75 1.94
C ASP A 367 -8.61 -5.57 2.95
N GLN A 368 -9.67 -6.37 2.88
CA GLN A 368 -10.73 -6.37 3.89
C GLN A 368 -10.92 -7.75 4.53
N ARG A 369 -10.03 -8.70 4.23
CA ARG A 369 -10.12 -10.06 4.73
C ARG A 369 -9.74 -10.15 6.21
N PRO A 370 -10.36 -11.07 6.96
CA PRO A 370 -9.92 -11.36 8.32
C PRO A 370 -8.48 -11.91 8.32
N THR A 371 -7.77 -11.76 9.42
CA THR A 371 -6.40 -12.28 9.57
C THR A 371 -6.34 -13.79 9.37
N ALA A 372 -7.31 -14.53 9.91
CA ALA A 372 -7.37 -15.98 9.79
C ALA A 372 -7.74 -16.40 8.37
N TRP A 373 -6.81 -17.10 7.70
CA TRP A 373 -6.97 -17.56 6.32
C TRP A 373 -8.15 -18.52 6.14
N GLN A 374 -8.53 -19.25 7.19
CA GLN A 374 -9.67 -20.17 7.19
C GLN A 374 -11.01 -19.47 6.95
N LEU A 375 -11.07 -18.15 7.17
CA LEU A 375 -12.26 -17.33 6.95
C LEU A 375 -12.24 -16.60 5.59
N TRP A 376 -11.23 -16.84 4.76
CA TRP A 376 -11.11 -16.19 3.46
C TRP A 376 -12.13 -16.76 2.47
N LYS A 377 -12.71 -15.87 1.67
CA LYS A 377 -13.55 -16.23 0.52
C LYS A 377 -12.67 -16.41 -0.71
N HIS A 378 -13.17 -17.06 -1.76
CA HIS A 378 -12.48 -17.13 -3.04
C HIS A 378 -12.26 -15.72 -3.65
N PRO A 379 -11.16 -15.51 -4.38
CA PRO A 379 -10.93 -14.26 -5.10
C PRO A 379 -12.02 -14.04 -6.16
N ILE A 380 -12.38 -12.78 -6.38
CA ILE A 380 -13.37 -12.36 -7.38
C ILE A 380 -12.74 -11.98 -8.73
N GLY A 381 -11.43 -11.79 -8.75
CA GLY A 381 -10.72 -11.27 -9.91
C GLY A 381 -9.21 -11.24 -9.72
N ILE A 382 -8.51 -10.88 -10.80
CA ILE A 382 -7.07 -10.68 -10.84
C ILE A 382 -6.82 -9.24 -11.29
N LEU A 383 -6.00 -8.53 -10.52
CA LEU A 383 -5.49 -7.21 -10.88
C LEU A 383 -4.09 -7.38 -11.46
N GLU A 384 -3.88 -6.83 -12.64
CA GLU A 384 -2.58 -6.84 -13.31
C GLU A 384 -2.15 -5.39 -13.56
N VAL A 385 -0.91 -5.08 -13.21
CA VAL A 385 -0.34 -3.75 -13.37
C VAL A 385 1.03 -3.85 -14.02
N GLY A 386 1.15 -3.23 -15.19
CA GLY A 386 2.42 -2.91 -15.83
C GLY A 386 2.90 -1.53 -15.35
N VAL A 387 4.02 -1.52 -14.63
CA VAL A 387 4.75 -0.29 -14.28
C VAL A 387 5.71 0.02 -15.41
N LEU A 388 5.31 0.92 -16.31
CA LEU A 388 5.99 1.17 -17.58
C LEU A 388 7.22 2.07 -17.38
N SER A 389 6.98 3.34 -17.09
CA SER A 389 8.02 4.36 -17.01
C SER A 389 7.55 5.57 -16.22
N ALA A 390 8.48 6.44 -15.83
CA ALA A 390 8.16 7.81 -15.46
C ALA A 390 8.77 8.78 -16.47
N GLN A 391 8.17 9.96 -16.63
CA GLN A 391 8.63 11.00 -17.54
C GLN A 391 8.76 12.34 -16.82
N GLY A 392 9.78 13.11 -17.18
CA GLY A 392 9.99 14.47 -16.68
C GLY A 392 10.18 14.54 -15.17
N LEU A 393 10.87 13.56 -14.57
CA LEU A 393 11.18 13.62 -13.14
C LEU A 393 12.09 14.81 -12.84
N LEU A 394 11.81 15.53 -11.75
CA LEU A 394 12.66 16.61 -11.29
C LEU A 394 13.93 16.08 -10.60
N PRO A 395 15.04 16.85 -10.62
CA PRO A 395 16.24 16.50 -9.88
C PRO A 395 15.97 16.49 -8.37
N MET A 396 16.26 15.36 -7.74
CA MET A 396 16.02 15.14 -6.30
C MET A 396 17.26 15.37 -5.46
N LYS A 397 18.44 15.19 -6.06
CA LYS A 397 19.74 15.38 -5.41
C LYS A 397 20.73 15.99 -6.38
N THR A 398 21.79 16.58 -5.83
CA THR A 398 22.92 17.13 -6.59
C THR A 398 24.13 16.25 -6.37
N LYS A 399 24.74 15.78 -7.46
CA LYS A 399 25.99 15.02 -7.47
C LYS A 399 26.96 15.72 -8.41
N GLU A 400 28.13 16.12 -7.92
CA GLU A 400 29.14 16.85 -8.73
C GLU A 400 28.59 18.12 -9.41
N GLY A 401 27.67 18.84 -8.75
CA GLY A 401 27.01 20.03 -9.32
C GLY A 401 25.92 19.73 -10.36
N ARG A 402 25.69 18.46 -10.72
CA ARG A 402 24.61 18.02 -11.61
C ARG A 402 23.42 17.51 -10.81
N GLY A 403 22.21 17.93 -11.19
CA GLY A 403 20.98 17.34 -10.66
C GLY A 403 20.84 15.89 -11.13
N THR A 404 20.53 14.96 -10.22
CA THR A 404 20.32 13.54 -10.50
C THR A 404 19.09 13.02 -9.76
N THR A 405 18.51 11.94 -10.29
CA THR A 405 17.36 11.24 -9.69
C THR A 405 17.54 9.74 -9.94
N ASP A 406 17.51 8.96 -8.87
CA ASP A 406 17.61 7.51 -8.87
C ASP A 406 16.24 6.91 -8.52
N ALA A 407 15.40 6.77 -9.53
CA ALA A 407 13.99 6.51 -9.32
C ALA A 407 13.67 5.01 -9.19
N TYR A 408 12.76 4.68 -8.28
CA TYR A 408 12.07 3.39 -8.24
C TYR A 408 10.60 3.57 -7.84
N CYS A 409 9.76 2.59 -8.20
CA CYS A 409 8.34 2.59 -7.89
C CYS A 409 8.03 1.50 -6.85
N VAL A 410 7.12 1.80 -5.92
CA VAL A 410 6.57 0.84 -4.95
C VAL A 410 5.08 0.72 -5.17
N ALA A 411 4.57 -0.51 -5.30
CA ALA A 411 3.13 -0.79 -5.38
C ALA A 411 2.69 -1.62 -4.18
N LYS A 412 1.55 -1.24 -3.59
CA LYS A 412 0.93 -1.94 -2.45
C LYS A 412 -0.49 -2.33 -2.80
N TYR A 413 -0.79 -3.63 -2.70
CA TYR A 413 -2.15 -4.14 -2.73
C TYR A 413 -2.27 -5.44 -1.93
N GLY A 414 -3.18 -5.43 -0.96
CA GLY A 414 -3.31 -6.52 -0.01
C GLY A 414 -2.06 -6.70 0.85
N LEU A 415 -1.69 -7.96 1.11
CA LEU A 415 -0.44 -8.29 1.82
C LEU A 415 0.81 -8.18 0.92
N LYS A 416 0.66 -8.02 -0.39
CA LYS A 416 1.78 -8.04 -1.34
C LYS A 416 2.24 -6.62 -1.64
N TRP A 417 3.52 -6.38 -1.41
CA TRP A 417 4.24 -5.18 -1.81
C TRP A 417 5.20 -5.51 -2.93
N VAL A 418 5.44 -4.53 -3.77
CA VAL A 418 6.37 -4.66 -4.89
C VAL A 418 7.22 -3.41 -4.96
N ARG A 419 8.51 -3.58 -5.20
CA ARG A 419 9.46 -2.53 -5.52
C ARG A 419 10.06 -2.82 -6.89
N THR A 420 10.00 -1.88 -7.81
CA THR A 420 10.71 -1.98 -9.09
C THR A 420 12.21 -1.75 -8.91
N ARG A 421 13.00 -2.13 -9.91
CA ARG A 421 14.43 -1.78 -9.90
C ARG A 421 14.64 -0.26 -9.79
N THR A 422 15.75 0.14 -9.17
CA THR A 422 16.18 1.54 -9.19
C THR A 422 16.89 1.83 -10.50
N ILE A 423 16.44 2.87 -11.21
CA ILE A 423 17.09 3.39 -12.42
C ILE A 423 17.82 4.66 -12.03
N ILE A 424 19.14 4.63 -12.19
CA ILE A 424 20.07 5.64 -11.67
C ILE A 424 20.23 6.78 -12.67
N GLU A 425 20.38 8.00 -12.16
CA GLU A 425 20.71 9.22 -12.91
C GLU A 425 19.84 9.44 -14.16
N ASN A 426 18.54 9.13 -14.09
CA ASN A 426 17.63 9.21 -15.23
C ASN A 426 16.29 9.87 -14.87
N PHE A 427 15.96 10.95 -15.58
CA PHE A 427 14.69 11.68 -15.42
C PHE A 427 13.50 11.04 -16.15
N ASN A 428 13.76 10.05 -17.02
CA ASN A 428 12.76 9.29 -17.76
C ASN A 428 12.99 7.78 -17.58
N PRO A 429 12.90 7.26 -16.34
CA PRO A 429 13.18 5.85 -16.05
C PRO A 429 12.16 4.94 -16.74
N LYS A 430 12.63 3.84 -17.36
CA LYS A 430 11.79 2.78 -17.96
C LYS A 430 11.96 1.47 -17.20
N TRP A 431 10.94 1.07 -16.44
CA TRP A 431 10.96 -0.17 -15.65
C TRP A 431 10.41 -1.35 -16.45
N ASN A 432 9.25 -1.18 -17.11
CA ASN A 432 8.54 -2.23 -17.86
C ASN A 432 8.38 -3.54 -17.07
N GLU A 433 8.01 -3.44 -15.81
CA GLU A 433 7.79 -4.58 -14.91
C GLU A 433 6.28 -4.82 -14.71
N GLN A 434 5.84 -6.07 -14.85
CA GLN A 434 4.43 -6.47 -14.69
C GLN A 434 4.24 -7.29 -13.42
N TYR A 435 3.17 -6.97 -12.69
CA TYR A 435 2.83 -7.64 -11.44
C TYR A 435 1.34 -7.97 -11.37
N THR A 436 1.03 -9.07 -10.69
CA THR A 436 -0.34 -9.57 -10.55
C THR A 436 -0.74 -9.71 -9.07
N TRP A 437 -2.01 -9.46 -8.77
CA TRP A 437 -2.60 -9.60 -7.44
C TRP A 437 -3.98 -10.25 -7.53
N GLU A 438 -4.32 -11.03 -6.51
CA GLU A 438 -5.66 -11.56 -6.33
C GLU A 438 -6.56 -10.51 -5.66
N VAL A 439 -7.71 -10.25 -6.26
CA VAL A 439 -8.69 -9.28 -5.78
C VAL A 439 -9.82 -10.02 -5.09
N TYR A 440 -10.14 -9.61 -3.86
CA TYR A 440 -11.23 -10.18 -3.06
C TYR A 440 -12.42 -9.25 -2.92
N ASP A 441 -12.21 -7.94 -3.14
CA ASP A 441 -13.25 -6.93 -3.03
C ASP A 441 -12.99 -5.78 -4.03
N PRO A 442 -13.96 -5.38 -4.87
CA PRO A 442 -13.73 -4.37 -5.89
C PRO A 442 -13.70 -2.95 -5.33
N SER A 443 -14.19 -2.75 -4.11
CA SER A 443 -14.10 -1.44 -3.44
C SER A 443 -12.69 -1.15 -2.92
N THR A 444 -11.73 -2.05 -3.10
CA THR A 444 -10.34 -1.84 -2.69
C THR A 444 -9.57 -0.91 -3.63
N VAL A 445 -8.50 -0.34 -3.10
CA VAL A 445 -7.61 0.60 -3.79
C VAL A 445 -6.20 0.03 -3.89
N ILE A 446 -5.57 0.16 -5.05
CA ILE A 446 -4.13 -0.05 -5.20
C ILE A 446 -3.40 1.29 -5.09
N THR A 447 -2.29 1.30 -4.34
CA THR A 447 -1.46 2.48 -4.14
C THR A 447 -0.10 2.26 -4.80
N LEU A 448 0.34 3.20 -5.62
CA LEU A 448 1.66 3.22 -6.25
C LEU A 448 2.39 4.51 -5.87
N GLY A 449 3.61 4.41 -5.34
CA GLY A 449 4.48 5.53 -5.00
C GLY A 449 5.75 5.52 -5.83
N VAL A 450 6.30 6.69 -6.13
CA VAL A 450 7.62 6.83 -6.78
C VAL A 450 8.55 7.56 -5.82
N PHE A 451 9.78 7.07 -5.72
CA PHE A 451 10.78 7.52 -4.75
C PHE A 451 12.15 7.66 -5.41
N ASP A 452 12.97 8.54 -4.85
CA ASP A 452 14.40 8.64 -5.13
C ASP A 452 15.19 7.83 -4.10
N ASN A 453 16.07 6.95 -4.58
CA ASN A 453 16.96 6.16 -3.73
C ASN A 453 18.15 7.01 -3.29
N CYS A 454 18.12 7.47 -2.05
CA CYS A 454 19.15 8.32 -1.46
C CYS A 454 20.31 7.51 -0.85
N HIS A 455 20.26 6.17 -0.90
CA HIS A 455 21.27 5.29 -0.28
C HIS A 455 22.38 4.84 -1.22
N LEU A 456 22.36 5.22 -2.49
CA LEU A 456 23.33 4.76 -3.49
C LEU A 456 24.63 5.58 -3.57
N GLY A 457 24.67 6.78 -2.97
CA GLY A 457 25.83 7.68 -3.04
C GLY A 457 26.98 7.27 -2.12
N GLY A 458 28.22 7.31 -2.58
CA GLY A 458 29.39 7.19 -1.70
C GLY A 458 29.60 8.48 -0.88
N GLY A 459 29.57 8.40 0.45
CA GLY A 459 30.22 9.36 1.36
C GLY A 459 29.74 10.83 1.44
N GLU A 460 28.97 11.37 0.50
CA GLU A 460 28.58 12.78 0.59
C GLU A 460 27.49 13.02 1.65
N LYS A 461 27.74 14.00 2.52
CA LYS A 461 26.80 14.45 3.55
C LYS A 461 25.60 15.11 2.88
N PRO A 462 24.36 14.85 3.35
CA PRO A 462 23.19 15.58 2.86
C PRO A 462 23.38 17.09 3.04
N ALA A 463 22.94 17.88 2.07
CA ALA A 463 23.03 19.36 2.08
C ALA A 463 22.23 20.00 3.25
N THR A 464 21.44 19.20 3.97
CA THR A 464 20.75 19.57 5.21
C THR A 464 21.28 18.67 6.32
N GLY A 465 21.84 19.29 7.37
CA GLY A 465 22.79 18.66 8.29
C GLY A 465 22.37 17.35 8.94
N GLY A 466 23.37 16.52 9.26
CA GLY A 466 23.38 15.52 10.34
C GLY A 466 22.36 14.36 10.32
N GLY A 467 21.37 14.37 9.43
CA GLY A 467 20.33 13.36 9.37
C GLY A 467 20.77 12.08 8.67
N ALA A 468 20.19 10.95 9.07
CA ALA A 468 20.25 9.71 8.29
C ALA A 468 19.79 9.99 6.85
N ARG A 469 20.41 9.33 5.86
CA ARG A 469 19.91 9.40 4.47
C ARG A 469 18.51 8.79 4.43
N ILE A 470 17.55 9.51 3.87
CA ILE A 470 16.12 9.14 3.79
C ILE A 470 15.74 9.17 2.31
N ASP A 471 15.02 8.14 1.85
CA ASP A 471 14.53 8.12 0.47
C ASP A 471 13.51 9.26 0.24
N SER A 472 13.73 10.03 -0.82
CA SER A 472 12.91 11.21 -1.09
C SER A 472 11.64 10.85 -1.86
N ARG A 473 10.51 11.43 -1.45
CA ARG A 473 9.18 11.18 -2.01
C ARG A 473 8.99 11.98 -3.30
N ILE A 474 8.73 11.31 -4.43
CA ILE A 474 8.46 11.97 -5.73
C ILE A 474 6.95 12.11 -5.96
N GLY A 475 6.13 11.14 -5.57
CA GLY A 475 4.68 11.24 -5.69
C GLY A 475 3.97 9.91 -5.47
N LYS A 476 2.63 9.95 -5.42
CA LYS A 476 1.78 8.75 -5.27
C LYS A 476 0.54 8.81 -6.15
N VAL A 477 0.08 7.64 -6.57
CA VAL A 477 -1.10 7.40 -7.38
C VAL A 477 -1.95 6.34 -6.68
N ARG A 478 -3.27 6.57 -6.59
CA ARG A 478 -4.23 5.63 -6.02
C ARG A 478 -5.29 5.32 -7.06
N ILE A 479 -5.60 4.03 -7.26
CA ILE A 479 -6.60 3.59 -8.24
C ILE A 479 -7.59 2.67 -7.52
N ARG A 480 -8.87 3.08 -7.45
CA ARG A 480 -9.95 2.25 -6.90
C ARG A 480 -10.45 1.26 -7.96
N LEU A 481 -10.48 -0.02 -7.63
CA LEU A 481 -10.80 -1.08 -8.60
C LEU A 481 -12.24 -1.03 -9.12
N SER A 482 -13.19 -0.54 -8.31
CA SER A 482 -14.60 -0.40 -8.70
C SER A 482 -14.82 0.63 -9.80
N THR A 483 -13.83 1.50 -10.06
CA THR A 483 -13.88 2.49 -11.15
C THR A 483 -13.32 1.96 -12.48
N LEU A 484 -12.73 0.77 -12.47
CA LEU A 484 -12.22 0.11 -13.67
C LEU A 484 -13.31 -0.76 -14.31
N GLU A 485 -13.40 -0.74 -15.64
CA GLU A 485 -14.18 -1.71 -16.41
C GLU A 485 -13.44 -3.07 -16.41
N THR A 486 -14.19 -4.18 -16.39
CA THR A 486 -13.61 -5.52 -16.47
C THR A 486 -12.93 -5.76 -17.79
N ASP A 487 -11.76 -6.41 -17.78
CA ASP A 487 -11.01 -6.87 -18.95
C ASP A 487 -10.56 -5.75 -19.91
N ARG A 488 -10.76 -4.49 -19.51
CA ARG A 488 -10.26 -3.32 -20.23
C ARG A 488 -8.85 -2.99 -19.73
N ILE A 489 -7.96 -2.74 -20.68
CA ILE A 489 -6.60 -2.23 -20.40
C ILE A 489 -6.65 -0.70 -20.37
N TYR A 490 -6.21 -0.13 -19.27
CA TYR A 490 -6.06 1.32 -19.07
C TYR A 490 -4.58 1.69 -19.15
N THR A 491 -4.20 2.45 -20.17
CA THR A 491 -2.82 2.94 -20.37
C THR A 491 -2.77 4.45 -20.17
N ASN A 492 -2.35 4.89 -18.98
CA ASN A 492 -2.46 6.29 -18.57
C ASN A 492 -1.15 6.84 -17.97
N SER A 493 -0.90 8.12 -18.24
CA SER A 493 0.15 8.93 -17.60
C SER A 493 -0.45 9.72 -16.45
N TYR A 494 -0.07 9.36 -15.22
CA TYR A 494 -0.53 9.96 -13.97
C TYR A 494 0.46 11.02 -13.49
N PRO A 495 0.02 12.28 -13.25
CA PRO A 495 0.90 13.29 -12.70
C PRO A 495 1.29 12.96 -11.26
N LEU A 496 2.59 13.02 -10.96
CA LEU A 496 3.15 12.83 -9.64
C LEU A 496 3.14 14.17 -8.90
N LEU A 497 2.24 14.29 -7.93
CA LEU A 497 2.01 15.51 -7.18
C LEU A 497 2.48 15.32 -5.73
N VAL A 498 3.26 16.28 -5.24
CA VAL A 498 3.71 16.33 -3.85
C VAL A 498 3.46 17.72 -3.31
N LEU A 499 2.88 17.77 -2.11
CA LEU A 499 2.77 18.98 -1.34
C LEU A 499 4.09 19.21 -0.59
N GLN A 500 4.70 20.38 -0.78
CA GLN A 500 5.89 20.82 -0.06
C GLN A 500 5.57 22.09 0.73
N PRO A 501 6.42 22.51 1.70
CA PRO A 501 6.24 23.80 2.39
C PRO A 501 6.18 25.01 1.44
N SER A 502 6.83 24.91 0.26
CA SER A 502 6.79 25.93 -0.78
C SER A 502 5.52 25.90 -1.66
N GLY A 503 4.63 24.93 -1.47
CA GLY A 503 3.41 24.73 -2.25
C GLY A 503 3.34 23.39 -2.97
N LEU A 504 2.30 23.25 -3.80
CA LEU A 504 2.09 22.07 -4.63
C LEU A 504 3.10 22.05 -5.79
N LYS A 505 3.82 20.95 -5.95
CA LYS A 505 4.77 20.76 -7.04
C LYS A 505 4.45 19.50 -7.84
N LYS A 506 4.48 19.62 -9.17
CA LYS A 506 4.49 18.47 -10.09
C LYS A 506 5.91 17.96 -10.21
N MET A 507 6.14 16.74 -9.77
CA MET A 507 7.46 16.12 -9.71
C MET A 507 7.78 15.24 -10.93
N GLY A 508 6.79 15.01 -11.79
CA GLY A 508 6.89 14.22 -13.02
C GLY A 508 5.56 13.57 -13.38
N GLU A 509 5.59 12.58 -14.27
CA GLU A 509 4.44 11.74 -14.62
C GLU A 509 4.80 10.26 -14.57
N LEU A 510 3.92 9.41 -14.04
CA LEU A 510 4.07 7.95 -13.97
C LEU A 510 3.14 7.28 -14.98
N GLN A 511 3.69 6.47 -15.87
CA GLN A 511 2.95 5.74 -16.89
C GLN A 511 2.66 4.32 -16.41
N LEU A 512 1.38 3.95 -16.42
CA LEU A 512 0.88 2.67 -15.95
C LEU A 512 -0.05 2.03 -16.98
N ALA A 513 0.02 0.72 -17.07
CA ALA A 513 -0.96 -0.13 -17.72
C ALA A 513 -1.69 -0.95 -16.64
N VAL A 514 -3.01 -0.83 -16.54
CA VAL A 514 -3.80 -1.54 -15.51
C VAL A 514 -4.93 -2.33 -16.17
N ARG A 515 -5.07 -3.60 -15.79
CA ARG A 515 -6.19 -4.47 -16.18
C ARG A 515 -6.78 -5.13 -14.93
N PHE A 516 -8.10 -5.11 -14.83
CA PHE A 516 -8.83 -5.86 -13.80
C PHE A 516 -9.72 -6.90 -14.46
N THR A 517 -9.36 -8.17 -14.30
CA THR A 517 -10.10 -9.32 -14.85
C THR A 517 -10.98 -9.93 -13.77
N CYS A 518 -12.24 -10.18 -14.10
CA CYS A 518 -13.20 -10.78 -13.16
C CYS A 518 -13.32 -12.27 -13.41
N LEU A 519 -13.18 -13.08 -12.35
CA LEU A 519 -13.34 -14.54 -12.42
C LEU A 519 -14.81 -14.96 -12.38
N SER A 520 -15.64 -14.24 -11.63
CA SER A 520 -17.09 -14.50 -11.52
C SER A 520 -17.87 -13.22 -11.27
N LEU A 521 -18.65 -12.82 -12.28
CA LEU A 521 -19.53 -11.66 -12.20
C LEU A 521 -20.59 -11.83 -11.10
N ALA A 522 -21.10 -13.06 -10.91
CA ALA A 522 -22.12 -13.36 -9.89
C ALA A 522 -21.58 -13.13 -8.47
N ASN A 523 -20.39 -13.65 -8.17
CA ASN A 523 -19.74 -13.45 -6.86
C ASN A 523 -19.45 -11.97 -6.61
N MET A 524 -19.07 -11.24 -7.65
CA MET A 524 -18.83 -9.82 -7.57
C MET A 524 -20.10 -9.02 -7.24
N ILE A 525 -21.21 -9.28 -7.95
CA ILE A 525 -22.51 -8.63 -7.70
C ILE A 525 -23.00 -8.95 -6.29
N TYR A 526 -22.88 -10.22 -5.86
CA TYR A 526 -23.24 -10.66 -4.52
C TYR A 526 -22.48 -9.90 -3.42
N LEU A 527 -21.24 -9.51 -3.68
CA LEU A 527 -20.41 -8.81 -2.71
C LEU A 527 -20.93 -7.40 -2.40
N TYR A 528 -21.62 -6.73 -3.33
CA TYR A 528 -22.20 -5.40 -3.07
C TYR A 528 -23.23 -5.39 -1.94
N GLY A 529 -23.93 -6.51 -1.69
CA GLY A 529 -24.86 -6.65 -0.57
C GLY A 529 -24.19 -7.03 0.77
N ASN A 530 -22.91 -7.40 0.76
CA ASN A 530 -22.20 -7.92 1.91
C ASN A 530 -21.38 -6.85 2.65
N PRO A 531 -21.21 -7.01 3.98
CA PRO A 531 -20.37 -6.11 4.78
C PRO A 531 -18.94 -6.03 4.22
N LEU A 532 -18.36 -4.84 4.30
CA LEU A 532 -16.97 -4.57 3.90
C LEU A 532 -16.00 -5.31 4.83
N LEU A 533 -16.11 -5.04 6.14
CA LEU A 533 -15.22 -5.64 7.12
C LEU A 533 -15.75 -6.99 7.63
N PRO A 534 -14.87 -7.82 8.24
CA PRO A 534 -15.29 -9.04 8.91
C PRO A 534 -16.34 -8.79 9.99
N LYS A 535 -17.18 -9.80 10.25
CA LYS A 535 -18.32 -9.72 11.19
C LYS A 535 -17.94 -9.17 12.56
N MET A 536 -16.74 -9.49 13.04
CA MET A 536 -16.27 -9.12 14.37
C MET A 536 -16.18 -7.59 14.59
N HIS A 537 -15.82 -6.83 13.56
CA HIS A 537 -15.77 -5.37 13.59
C HIS A 537 -17.13 -4.72 13.88
N TYR A 538 -18.24 -5.40 13.58
CA TYR A 538 -19.60 -4.91 13.86
C TYR A 538 -20.17 -5.44 15.17
N LEU A 539 -19.75 -6.63 15.59
CA LEU A 539 -20.22 -7.24 16.85
C LEU A 539 -19.55 -6.61 18.07
N HIS A 540 -18.23 -6.37 17.97
CA HIS A 540 -17.38 -5.78 19.00
C HIS A 540 -16.51 -4.69 18.36
N PRO A 541 -17.08 -3.51 18.08
CA PRO A 541 -16.35 -2.40 17.47
C PRO A 541 -15.32 -1.80 18.44
N PHE A 542 -14.18 -1.39 17.89
CA PHE A 542 -13.21 -0.58 18.63
C PHE A 542 -13.60 0.90 18.61
N THR A 543 -13.15 1.66 19.60
CA THR A 543 -13.28 3.12 19.58
C THR A 543 -12.34 3.71 18.53
N VAL A 544 -12.64 4.91 18.00
CA VAL A 544 -11.83 5.56 16.97
C VAL A 544 -10.37 5.74 17.44
N ASN A 545 -10.18 6.21 18.68
CA ASN A 545 -8.85 6.43 19.25
C ASN A 545 -8.06 5.12 19.40
N GLN A 546 -8.72 4.03 19.81
CA GLN A 546 -8.08 2.71 19.90
C GLN A 546 -7.67 2.22 18.52
N LEU A 547 -8.55 2.36 17.52
CA LEU A 547 -8.27 1.92 16.14
C LEU A 547 -7.09 2.69 15.53
N ASP A 548 -7.00 3.99 15.78
CA ASP A 548 -5.89 4.83 15.33
C ASP A 548 -4.57 4.41 15.99
N SER A 549 -4.57 4.17 17.30
CA SER A 549 -3.40 3.66 18.02
C SER A 549 -2.96 2.29 17.51
N LEU A 550 -3.89 1.35 17.38
CA LEU A 550 -3.61 0.00 16.88
C LEU A 550 -3.07 0.03 15.46
N ARG A 551 -3.60 0.89 14.59
CA ARG A 551 -3.12 1.03 13.22
C ARG A 551 -1.70 1.58 13.14
N TYR A 552 -1.37 2.55 13.99
CA TYR A 552 0.00 3.04 14.08
C TYR A 552 0.97 1.92 14.50
N GLN A 553 0.57 1.07 15.46
CA GLN A 553 1.38 -0.09 15.86
C GLN A 553 1.50 -1.14 14.75
N ALA A 554 0.41 -1.43 14.03
CA ALA A 554 0.41 -2.32 12.86
C ALA A 554 1.40 -1.82 11.79
N MET A 555 1.36 -0.53 11.46
CA MET A 555 2.28 0.09 10.52
C MET A 555 3.74 -0.05 10.97
N ASN A 556 4.05 0.23 12.24
CA ASN A 556 5.42 0.13 12.74
C ASN A 556 5.97 -1.30 12.62
N ILE A 557 5.15 -2.31 12.92
CA ILE A 557 5.53 -3.72 12.78
C ILE A 557 5.80 -4.06 11.30
N VAL A 558 4.95 -3.61 10.38
CA VAL A 558 5.16 -3.79 8.93
C VAL A 558 6.45 -3.10 8.48
N ALA A 559 6.69 -1.85 8.89
CA ALA A 559 7.89 -1.09 8.54
C ALA A 559 9.17 -1.77 9.03
N VAL A 560 9.19 -2.28 10.27
CA VAL A 560 10.34 -3.02 10.81
C VAL A 560 10.57 -4.31 10.04
N ARG A 561 9.51 -5.06 9.69
CA ARG A 561 9.64 -6.33 8.95
C ARG A 561 10.16 -6.11 7.53
N LEU A 562 9.61 -5.12 6.82
CA LEU A 562 10.01 -4.80 5.46
C LEU A 562 11.39 -4.13 5.39
N GLY A 563 11.80 -3.43 6.45
CA GLY A 563 13.14 -2.83 6.58
C GLY A 563 14.27 -3.85 6.77
N ARG A 564 13.97 -5.10 7.14
CA ARG A 564 14.96 -6.20 7.24
C ARG A 564 15.18 -6.94 5.92
N ALA A 565 14.40 -6.65 4.89
CA ALA A 565 14.53 -7.29 3.60
C ALA A 565 15.65 -6.67 2.76
N GLU A 566 16.14 -7.40 1.75
CA GLU A 566 17.16 -6.90 0.80
C GLU A 566 16.58 -6.84 -0.63
N PRO A 567 16.42 -5.66 -1.26
CA PRO A 567 16.63 -4.31 -0.69
C PRO A 567 15.60 -3.95 0.39
N PRO A 568 15.95 -3.07 1.35
CA PRO A 568 15.03 -2.70 2.43
C PRO A 568 13.96 -1.72 1.96
N LEU A 569 12.71 -1.95 2.35
CA LEU A 569 11.66 -0.92 2.33
C LEU A 569 11.63 -0.27 3.71
N ARG A 570 12.20 0.93 3.78
CA ARG A 570 12.38 1.69 5.02
C ARG A 570 11.07 2.33 5.51
N LYS A 571 11.10 2.81 6.75
CA LYS A 571 9.92 3.31 7.48
C LYS A 571 9.23 4.47 6.74
N GLU A 572 10.00 5.41 6.21
CA GLU A 572 9.50 6.59 5.48
C GLU A 572 8.67 6.22 4.24
N ILE A 573 9.05 5.13 3.55
CA ILE A 573 8.33 4.64 2.37
C ILE A 573 7.01 4.03 2.83
N VAL A 574 7.06 3.20 3.86
CA VAL A 574 5.88 2.51 4.40
C VAL A 574 4.87 3.52 4.97
N GLU A 575 5.33 4.51 5.74
CA GLU A 575 4.49 5.59 6.27
C GLU A 575 3.81 6.39 5.16
N TYR A 576 4.54 6.72 4.09
CA TYR A 576 3.99 7.46 2.96
C TYR A 576 2.99 6.64 2.14
N MET A 577 3.24 5.33 1.97
CA MET A 577 2.35 4.43 1.24
C MET A 577 1.07 4.09 1.99
N LEU A 578 1.09 4.05 3.33
CA LEU A 578 -0.06 3.71 4.18
C LEU A 578 -0.88 4.92 4.66
N ASP A 579 -0.45 6.15 4.33
CA ASP A 579 -1.13 7.40 4.71
C ASP A 579 -1.33 7.55 6.23
N VAL A 580 -0.30 7.26 7.01
CA VAL A 580 -0.35 7.30 8.49
C VAL A 580 -0.82 8.68 9.00
N ASP A 581 -0.36 9.75 8.34
CA ASP A 581 -0.66 11.14 8.69
C ASP A 581 -2.04 11.63 8.21
N SER A 582 -2.86 10.76 7.61
CA SER A 582 -4.18 11.16 7.10
C SER A 582 -5.14 11.66 8.20
N HIS A 583 -4.92 11.25 9.45
CA HIS A 583 -5.74 11.63 10.61
C HIS A 583 -5.29 12.94 11.27
N MET A 584 -4.11 13.45 10.91
CA MET A 584 -3.69 14.76 11.40
C MET A 584 -4.60 15.84 10.80
N TRP A 585 -5.08 16.71 11.68
CA TRP A 585 -5.94 17.81 11.29
C TRP A 585 -5.15 18.81 10.43
N SER A 586 -5.76 19.29 9.34
CA SER A 586 -5.22 20.39 8.55
C SER A 586 -6.32 21.35 8.10
N MET A 587 -5.98 22.64 8.07
CA MET A 587 -6.89 23.71 7.63
C MET A 587 -7.32 23.52 6.17
N ARG A 588 -6.37 23.18 5.29
CA ARG A 588 -6.59 22.93 3.86
C ARG A 588 -7.61 21.81 3.63
N ARG A 589 -7.43 20.64 4.26
CA ARG A 589 -8.38 19.51 4.13
C ARG A 589 -9.76 19.88 4.68
N SER A 590 -9.83 20.67 5.75
CA SER A 590 -11.09 21.15 6.31
C SER A 590 -11.85 22.06 5.32
N LYS A 591 -11.17 23.00 4.66
CA LYS A 591 -11.75 23.84 3.59
C LYS A 591 -12.16 23.02 2.37
N ALA A 592 -11.33 22.07 1.93
CA ALA A 592 -11.65 21.17 0.82
C ALA A 592 -12.95 20.38 1.09
N ASN A 593 -13.08 19.80 2.29
CA ASN A 593 -14.30 19.11 2.72
C ASN A 593 -15.51 20.06 2.80
N PHE A 594 -15.33 21.32 3.21
CA PHE A 594 -16.38 22.34 3.18
C PHE A 594 -16.90 22.60 1.77
N PHE A 595 -16.01 22.85 0.81
CA PHE A 595 -16.42 23.12 -0.57
C PHE A 595 -17.04 21.89 -1.24
N ARG A 596 -16.57 20.67 -0.90
CA ARG A 596 -17.22 19.43 -1.33
C ARG A 596 -18.68 19.40 -0.89
N ILE A 597 -18.99 19.79 0.34
CA ILE A 597 -20.38 19.85 0.83
C ILE A 597 -21.19 20.91 0.11
N VAL A 598 -20.65 22.12 -0.06
CA VAL A 598 -21.35 23.17 -0.82
C VAL A 598 -21.66 22.69 -2.25
N SER A 599 -20.75 21.93 -2.87
CA SER A 599 -20.97 21.35 -4.20
C SER A 599 -22.07 20.29 -4.23
N LEU A 600 -22.41 19.64 -3.12
CA LEU A 600 -23.55 18.73 -3.04
C LEU A 600 -24.88 19.48 -3.14
N PHE A 601 -24.95 20.68 -2.55
CA PHE A 601 -26.16 21.51 -2.57
C PHE A 601 -26.35 22.30 -3.87
N SER A 602 -25.34 22.36 -4.75
CA SER A 602 -25.47 23.09 -6.02
C SER A 602 -26.60 22.55 -6.90
N GLY A 603 -26.85 21.23 -6.87
CA GLY A 603 -27.98 20.61 -7.57
C GLY A 603 -29.33 21.11 -7.06
N VAL A 604 -29.49 21.22 -5.74
CA VAL A 604 -30.70 21.75 -5.10
C VAL A 604 -30.89 23.23 -5.45
N ILE A 605 -29.81 24.01 -5.46
CA ILE A 605 -29.82 25.42 -5.89
C ILE A 605 -30.27 25.53 -7.35
N SER A 606 -29.77 24.67 -8.25
CA SER A 606 -30.19 24.64 -9.66
C SER A 606 -31.66 24.27 -9.82
N ILE A 607 -32.16 23.29 -9.05
CA ILE A 607 -33.58 22.91 -9.04
C ILE A 607 -34.44 24.07 -8.53
N SER A 608 -34.03 24.75 -7.47
CA SER A 608 -34.74 25.93 -6.92
C SER A 608 -34.80 27.08 -7.93
N LYS A 609 -33.70 27.35 -8.64
CA LYS A 609 -33.68 28.32 -9.74
C LYS A 609 -34.61 27.93 -10.87
N TRP A 610 -34.57 26.67 -11.32
CA TRP A 610 -35.45 26.15 -12.37
C TRP A 610 -36.93 26.23 -11.95
N LEU A 611 -37.26 25.87 -10.71
CA LEU A 611 -38.61 26.04 -10.16
C LEU A 611 -39.03 27.51 -10.19
N GLY A 612 -38.13 28.43 -9.85
CA GLY A 612 -38.35 29.87 -9.98
C GLY A 612 -38.60 30.33 -11.42
N GLU A 613 -37.93 29.72 -12.42
CA GLU A 613 -38.21 29.98 -13.84
C GLU A 613 -39.58 29.45 -14.28
N VAL A 614 -39.99 28.28 -13.76
CA VAL A 614 -41.32 27.70 -13.99
C VAL A 614 -42.42 28.60 -13.40
N CYS A 615 -42.24 29.08 -12.16
CA CYS A 615 -43.18 30.02 -11.51
C CYS A 615 -43.28 31.36 -12.24
N LYS A 616 -42.20 31.81 -12.90
CA LYS A 616 -42.17 33.03 -13.71
C LYS A 616 -42.64 32.82 -15.16
N TRP A 617 -43.10 31.62 -15.53
CA TRP A 617 -43.62 31.30 -16.87
C TRP A 617 -42.65 31.62 -18.02
N LYS A 618 -41.34 31.50 -17.79
CA LYS A 618 -40.31 31.83 -18.80
C LYS A 618 -40.45 30.98 -20.07
N ASN A 619 -40.87 29.71 -19.94
CA ASN A 619 -41.26 28.85 -21.05
C ASN A 619 -42.66 28.29 -20.80
N PRO A 620 -43.69 28.77 -21.53
CA PRO A 620 -45.08 28.46 -21.21
C PRO A 620 -45.43 26.98 -21.40
N VAL A 621 -44.79 26.30 -22.36
CA VAL A 621 -45.05 24.88 -22.66
C VAL A 621 -44.55 24.00 -21.52
N THR A 622 -43.32 24.22 -21.04
CA THR A 622 -42.77 23.45 -19.92
C THR A 622 -43.52 23.73 -18.63
N THR A 623 -43.92 24.98 -18.39
CA THR A 623 -44.71 25.33 -17.22
C THR A 623 -46.07 24.65 -17.24
N ALA A 624 -46.77 24.64 -18.38
CA ALA A 624 -48.05 23.93 -18.51
C ALA A 624 -47.89 22.42 -18.23
N LEU A 625 -46.86 21.76 -18.77
CA LEU A 625 -46.59 20.34 -18.52
C LEU A 625 -46.30 20.05 -17.03
N VAL A 626 -45.54 20.92 -16.35
CA VAL A 626 -45.26 20.77 -14.91
C VAL A 626 -46.53 20.92 -14.08
N HIS A 627 -47.43 21.85 -14.44
CA HIS A 627 -48.71 22.01 -13.74
C HIS A 627 -49.63 20.80 -13.96
N VAL A 628 -49.69 20.26 -15.17
CA VAL A 628 -50.44 19.02 -15.46
C VAL A 628 -49.88 17.84 -14.65
N LEU A 629 -48.56 17.67 -14.63
CA LEU A 629 -47.91 16.63 -13.82
C LEU A 629 -48.20 16.82 -12.33
N PHE A 630 -48.08 18.05 -11.82
CA PHE A 630 -48.38 18.38 -10.43
C PHE A 630 -49.85 18.05 -10.09
N PHE A 631 -50.79 18.43 -10.94
CA PHE A 631 -52.20 18.11 -10.76
C PHE A 631 -52.45 16.60 -10.71
N ILE A 632 -51.84 15.82 -11.61
CA ILE A 632 -51.93 14.34 -11.60
C ILE A 632 -51.37 13.76 -10.30
N LEU A 633 -50.20 14.23 -9.84
CA LEU A 633 -49.57 13.75 -8.61
C LEU A 633 -50.36 14.10 -7.35
N VAL A 634 -51.05 15.25 -7.33
CA VAL A 634 -51.95 15.63 -6.23
C VAL A 634 -53.21 14.78 -6.22
N CYS A 635 -53.79 14.48 -7.39
CA CYS A 635 -54.98 13.64 -7.51
C CYS A 635 -54.67 12.16 -7.17
N TYR A 636 -53.46 11.69 -7.50
CA TYR A 636 -53.03 10.31 -7.31
C TYR A 636 -51.68 10.27 -6.56
N PRO A 637 -51.68 10.45 -5.23
CA PRO A 637 -50.45 10.44 -4.43
C PRO A 637 -49.71 9.10 -4.48
N GLU A 638 -50.40 8.01 -4.83
CA GLU A 638 -49.81 6.69 -5.04
C GLU A 638 -48.77 6.68 -6.17
N LEU A 639 -48.85 7.60 -7.14
CA LEU A 639 -47.92 7.73 -8.26
C LEU A 639 -46.62 8.49 -7.92
N ILE A 640 -46.52 9.14 -6.75
CA ILE A 640 -45.34 9.94 -6.38
C ILE A 640 -44.07 9.07 -6.31
N MET A 641 -44.11 7.96 -5.59
CA MET A 641 -42.93 7.08 -5.46
C MET A 641 -42.55 6.39 -6.77
N PRO A 642 -43.49 5.78 -7.55
CA PRO A 642 -43.19 5.24 -8.87
C PRO A 642 -42.56 6.26 -9.82
N THR A 643 -43.09 7.49 -9.86
CA THR A 643 -42.56 8.55 -10.74
C THR A 643 -41.15 8.97 -10.35
N ILE A 644 -40.83 9.10 -9.05
CA ILE A 644 -39.46 9.36 -8.58
C ILE A 644 -38.49 8.28 -9.06
N PHE A 645 -38.81 7.00 -8.85
CA PHE A 645 -37.92 5.90 -9.28
C PHE A 645 -37.79 5.82 -10.81
N LEU A 646 -38.86 6.11 -11.55
CA LEU A 646 -38.82 6.20 -13.01
C LEU A 646 -37.92 7.35 -13.48
N TYR A 647 -38.00 8.52 -12.86
CA TYR A 647 -37.09 9.64 -13.16
C TYR A 647 -35.64 9.28 -12.85
N MET A 648 -35.36 8.63 -11.72
CA MET A 648 -34.01 8.16 -11.37
C MET A 648 -33.47 7.16 -12.41
N PHE A 649 -34.32 6.25 -12.92
CA PHE A 649 -33.98 5.34 -14.01
C PHE A 649 -33.65 6.08 -15.30
N LEU A 650 -34.50 7.02 -15.73
CA LEU A 650 -34.31 7.81 -16.95
C LEU A 650 -33.05 8.69 -16.87
N ILE A 651 -32.82 9.37 -15.73
CA ILE A 651 -31.60 10.15 -15.48
C ILE A 651 -30.37 9.23 -15.49
N GLY A 652 -30.47 8.06 -14.87
CA GLY A 652 -29.42 7.04 -14.90
C GLY A 652 -29.03 6.67 -16.34
N ILE A 653 -29.99 6.31 -17.18
CA ILE A 653 -29.74 5.99 -18.60
C ILE A 653 -29.17 7.20 -19.35
N TRP A 654 -29.70 8.39 -19.12
CA TRP A 654 -29.22 9.61 -19.77
C TRP A 654 -27.75 9.89 -19.42
N ASN A 655 -27.40 9.78 -18.15
CA ASN A 655 -26.04 10.01 -17.64
C ASN A 655 -25.03 8.97 -18.15
N TYR A 656 -25.46 7.80 -18.63
CA TYR A 656 -24.56 6.82 -19.24
C TYR A 656 -23.77 7.38 -20.43
N ARG A 657 -24.36 8.35 -21.15
CA ARG A 657 -23.70 9.06 -22.26
C ARG A 657 -22.57 9.96 -21.80
N LEU A 658 -22.67 10.50 -20.58
CA LEU A 658 -21.72 11.41 -19.96
C LEU A 658 -20.81 10.71 -18.94
N ARG A 659 -20.74 9.37 -18.98
CA ARG A 659 -19.98 8.60 -18.00
C ARG A 659 -18.48 8.94 -18.04
N PRO A 660 -17.81 8.97 -16.87
CA PRO A 660 -16.36 9.08 -16.83
C PRO A 660 -15.69 7.92 -17.59
N ARG A 661 -14.75 8.22 -18.48
CA ARG A 661 -14.01 7.20 -19.25
C ARG A 661 -12.63 6.87 -18.67
N HIS A 662 -12.14 7.74 -17.79
CA HIS A 662 -10.84 7.60 -17.14
C HIS A 662 -11.03 7.28 -15.66
N PRO A 663 -10.11 6.49 -15.08
CA PRO A 663 -10.10 6.30 -13.63
C PRO A 663 -9.90 7.64 -12.91
N PRO A 664 -10.42 7.77 -11.68
CA PRO A 664 -10.19 8.97 -10.88
C PRO A 664 -8.68 9.15 -10.67
N HIS A 665 -8.23 10.39 -10.83
CA HIS A 665 -6.87 10.82 -10.55
C HIS A 665 -6.90 11.92 -9.49
N MET A 666 -5.71 12.32 -9.05
CA MET A 666 -5.53 13.36 -8.06
C MET A 666 -5.99 14.72 -8.61
N ASP A 667 -6.96 15.37 -7.95
CA ASP A 667 -7.51 16.66 -8.32
C ASP A 667 -7.02 17.76 -7.35
N THR A 668 -6.22 18.66 -7.90
CA THR A 668 -5.58 19.78 -7.19
C THR A 668 -6.59 20.79 -6.67
N LYS A 669 -7.68 21.02 -7.41
CA LYS A 669 -8.74 21.96 -7.04
C LYS A 669 -9.64 21.40 -5.97
N LEU A 670 -10.00 20.13 -6.11
CA LEU A 670 -10.77 19.42 -5.10
C LEU A 670 -10.02 19.39 -3.74
N SER A 671 -8.70 19.22 -3.80
CA SER A 671 -7.82 19.21 -2.62
C SER A 671 -7.52 20.59 -2.04
N TRP A 672 -8.07 21.66 -2.62
CA TRP A 672 -7.75 23.05 -2.32
C TRP A 672 -6.24 23.36 -2.36
N ALA A 673 -5.46 22.65 -3.17
CA ALA A 673 -4.00 22.73 -3.17
C ALA A 673 -3.43 23.92 -3.98
N GLU A 674 -4.21 24.46 -4.92
CA GLU A 674 -3.80 25.61 -5.76
C GLU A 674 -3.98 26.97 -5.06
N ALA A 675 -4.83 27.05 -4.03
CA ALA A 675 -5.23 28.29 -3.37
C ALA A 675 -4.85 28.33 -1.88
N VAL A 676 -3.78 27.62 -1.51
CA VAL A 676 -3.31 27.49 -0.12
C VAL A 676 -2.44 28.69 0.26
N HIS A 677 -2.68 29.25 1.45
CA HIS A 677 -1.81 30.29 2.01
C HIS A 677 -0.52 29.65 2.59
N PRO A 678 0.66 30.27 2.47
CA PRO A 678 1.91 29.72 3.03
C PRO A 678 1.81 29.31 4.52
N ASP A 679 1.11 30.10 5.33
CA ASP A 679 0.89 29.80 6.76
C ASP A 679 0.05 28.54 7.02
N GLU A 680 -0.77 28.10 6.05
CA GLU A 680 -1.54 26.85 6.13
C GLU A 680 -0.67 25.64 5.79
N LEU A 681 0.30 25.80 4.89
CA LEU A 681 1.31 24.78 4.61
C LEU A 681 2.27 24.63 5.79
N ASP A 682 2.74 25.75 6.35
CA ASP A 682 3.61 25.74 7.54
C ASP A 682 2.91 25.16 8.80
N GLU A 683 1.59 25.11 8.83
CA GLU A 683 0.82 24.39 9.85
C GLU A 683 0.73 22.89 9.57
N GLU A 684 0.51 22.49 8.32
CA GLU A 684 0.39 21.07 7.92
C GLU A 684 1.73 20.31 8.04
N PHE A 685 2.86 21.01 7.91
CA PHE A 685 4.21 20.43 8.08
C PHE A 685 4.83 20.69 9.46
N ASP A 686 4.10 21.30 10.40
CA ASP A 686 4.58 21.47 11.78
C ASP A 686 4.56 20.12 12.52
N THR A 687 5.51 19.95 13.44
CA THR A 687 5.54 18.75 14.28
C THR A 687 4.43 18.80 15.32
N PHE A 688 4.04 17.64 15.86
CA PHE A 688 3.19 17.57 17.04
C PHE A 688 3.99 16.99 18.23
N PRO A 689 4.20 17.74 19.32
CA PRO A 689 3.76 19.11 19.61
C PRO A 689 4.43 20.18 18.72
N THR A 690 3.78 21.35 18.60
CA THR A 690 4.21 22.45 17.71
C THR A 690 5.63 22.89 18.02
N SER A 691 6.42 23.06 16.96
CA SER A 691 7.77 23.62 17.04
C SER A 691 7.79 25.16 17.10
N LYS A 692 6.63 25.80 16.92
CA LYS A 692 6.48 27.25 16.74
C LYS A 692 6.28 27.96 18.08
N GLN A 693 6.57 29.26 18.08
CA GLN A 693 6.37 30.14 19.25
C GLN A 693 4.88 30.22 19.66
N GLN A 694 4.63 30.46 20.95
CA GLN A 694 3.29 30.46 21.54
C GLN A 694 2.33 31.47 20.87
N ASP A 695 2.81 32.63 20.44
CA ASP A 695 1.97 33.65 19.79
C ASP A 695 1.43 33.18 18.42
N VAL A 696 2.27 32.49 17.65
CA VAL A 696 1.86 31.88 16.37
C VAL A 696 0.83 30.78 16.61
N ALA A 697 1.03 29.97 17.66
CA ALA A 697 0.06 28.95 18.06
C ALA A 697 -1.29 29.56 18.47
N ARG A 698 -1.27 30.69 19.21
CA ARG A 698 -2.49 31.42 19.61
C ARG A 698 -3.22 31.98 18.39
N MET A 699 -2.52 32.61 17.46
CA MET A 699 -3.10 33.10 16.21
C MET A 699 -3.73 31.97 15.38
N ARG A 700 -3.03 30.83 15.25
CA ARG A 700 -3.56 29.63 14.57
C ARG A 700 -4.81 29.09 15.26
N TYR A 701 -4.84 29.07 16.59
CA TYR A 701 -6.00 28.64 17.37
C TYR A 701 -7.22 29.55 17.18
N ASP A 702 -7.04 30.88 17.20
CA ASP A 702 -8.13 31.82 16.99
C ASP A 702 -8.69 31.72 15.56
N ARG A 703 -7.80 31.55 14.57
CA ARG A 703 -8.16 31.25 13.18
C ARG A 703 -8.96 29.95 13.09
N LEU A 704 -8.48 28.88 13.73
CA LEU A 704 -9.17 27.60 13.82
C LEU A 704 -10.57 27.78 14.41
N ARG A 705 -10.73 28.54 15.50
CA ARG A 705 -12.03 28.78 16.14
C ARG A 705 -13.01 29.50 15.21
N SER A 706 -12.54 30.48 14.43
CA SER A 706 -13.36 31.20 13.45
C SER A 706 -13.87 30.29 12.31
N VAL A 707 -13.02 29.36 11.85
CA VAL A 707 -13.34 28.41 10.79
C VAL A 707 -14.18 27.25 11.33
N ALA A 708 -13.85 26.73 12.50
CA ALA A 708 -14.61 25.72 13.21
C ALA A 708 -16.04 26.20 13.46
N GLY A 709 -16.26 27.48 13.81
CA GLY A 709 -17.61 28.05 13.90
C GLY A 709 -18.40 28.00 12.58
N ARG A 710 -17.73 28.12 11.42
CA ARG A 710 -18.36 27.96 10.09
C ARG A 710 -18.57 26.48 9.70
N ILE A 711 -17.76 25.58 10.28
CA ILE A 711 -17.72 24.13 9.98
C ILE A 711 -18.47 23.30 11.04
N GLN A 712 -18.96 23.92 12.13
CA GLN A 712 -19.51 23.29 13.35
C GLN A 712 -20.67 22.32 13.10
N THR A 713 -21.19 22.24 11.88
CA THR A 713 -22.35 21.46 11.47
C THR A 713 -22.03 20.20 10.63
N VAL A 714 -20.87 19.55 10.85
CA VAL A 714 -20.50 18.20 10.35
C VAL A 714 -20.02 18.18 8.89
N MET A 715 -18.72 17.88 8.63
CA MET A 715 -18.16 18.13 7.28
C MET A 715 -17.31 17.08 6.53
N GLY A 716 -16.77 16.04 7.14
CA GLY A 716 -16.06 15.00 6.35
C GLY A 716 -17.00 13.90 5.85
N ASP A 717 -17.69 13.29 6.81
CA ASP A 717 -18.54 12.13 6.56
C ASP A 717 -19.80 12.50 5.77
N MET A 718 -20.39 13.66 6.05
CA MET A 718 -21.55 14.16 5.29
C MET A 718 -21.20 14.41 3.82
N ALA A 719 -20.02 14.98 3.53
CA ALA A 719 -19.53 15.14 2.16
C ALA A 719 -19.43 13.77 1.47
N THR A 720 -18.81 12.81 2.16
CA THR A 720 -18.59 11.47 1.64
C THR A 720 -19.92 10.72 1.41
N GLN A 721 -20.88 10.81 2.34
CA GLN A 721 -22.21 10.21 2.14
C GLN A 721 -22.96 10.88 0.98
N GLY A 722 -22.98 12.21 0.90
CA GLY A 722 -23.68 12.90 -0.18
C GLY A 722 -23.05 12.62 -1.56
N GLU A 723 -21.73 12.51 -1.65
CA GLU A 723 -21.04 12.12 -2.87
C GLU A 723 -21.33 10.68 -3.28
N ARG A 724 -21.46 9.75 -2.32
CA ARG A 724 -21.91 8.38 -2.58
C ARG A 724 -23.34 8.35 -3.12
N PHE A 725 -24.22 9.24 -2.63
CA PHE A 725 -25.56 9.38 -3.18
C PHE A 725 -25.53 9.89 -4.63
N GLN A 726 -24.71 10.89 -4.93
CA GLN A 726 -24.50 11.32 -6.32
C GLN A 726 -23.85 10.22 -7.17
N ALA A 727 -23.01 9.37 -6.56
CA ALA A 727 -22.31 8.30 -7.26
C ALA A 727 -23.27 7.28 -7.87
N LEU A 728 -24.45 7.06 -7.24
CA LEU A 728 -25.51 6.16 -7.71
C LEU A 728 -25.96 6.39 -9.15
N LEU A 729 -25.89 7.63 -9.64
CA LEU A 729 -26.30 8.02 -10.99
C LEU A 729 -25.16 8.55 -11.85
N SER A 730 -23.94 8.54 -11.33
CA SER A 730 -22.76 9.15 -11.97
C SER A 730 -22.02 8.21 -12.93
N TRP A 731 -22.30 6.90 -12.89
CA TRP A 731 -21.58 5.85 -13.61
C TRP A 731 -20.07 5.76 -13.29
N ARG A 732 -19.62 6.30 -12.14
CA ARG A 732 -18.24 6.14 -11.67
C ARG A 732 -17.88 4.70 -11.33
N ASP A 733 -18.84 3.99 -10.74
CA ASP A 733 -18.82 2.54 -10.65
C ASP A 733 -19.90 2.03 -11.63
N PRO A 734 -19.50 1.52 -12.81
CA PRO A 734 -20.45 1.06 -13.81
C PRO A 734 -21.37 -0.06 -13.30
N ARG A 735 -20.87 -0.89 -12.38
CA ARG A 735 -21.55 -2.10 -11.90
C ARG A 735 -22.57 -1.74 -10.85
N ALA A 736 -22.17 -0.94 -9.86
CA ALA A 736 -23.09 -0.43 -8.85
C ALA A 736 -24.19 0.44 -9.49
N THR A 737 -23.83 1.34 -10.40
CA THR A 737 -24.80 2.20 -11.08
C THR A 737 -25.79 1.37 -11.90
N SER A 738 -25.32 0.35 -12.63
CA SER A 738 -26.19 -0.57 -13.37
C SER A 738 -27.18 -1.30 -12.45
N LEU A 739 -26.71 -1.86 -11.33
CA LEU A 739 -27.56 -2.52 -10.32
C LEU A 739 -28.60 -1.55 -9.76
N PHE A 740 -28.21 -0.30 -9.50
CA PHE A 740 -29.12 0.73 -8.97
C PHE A 740 -30.17 1.17 -10.00
N VAL A 741 -29.79 1.34 -11.27
CA VAL A 741 -30.73 1.69 -12.35
C VAL A 741 -31.74 0.56 -12.58
N ILE A 742 -31.30 -0.70 -12.58
CA ILE A 742 -32.20 -1.87 -12.65
C ILE A 742 -33.12 -1.90 -11.42
N PHE A 743 -32.58 -1.67 -10.23
CA PHE A 743 -33.38 -1.56 -9.00
C PHE A 743 -34.43 -0.45 -9.11
N CYS A 744 -34.08 0.73 -9.64
CA CYS A 744 -35.04 1.83 -9.83
C CYS A 744 -36.19 1.42 -10.77
N LEU A 745 -35.90 0.70 -11.85
CA LEU A 745 -36.93 0.21 -12.77
C LEU A 745 -37.86 -0.79 -12.08
N ILE A 746 -37.30 -1.78 -11.39
CA ILE A 746 -38.08 -2.79 -10.65
C ILE A 746 -38.92 -2.13 -9.56
N ALA A 747 -38.32 -1.21 -8.80
CA ALA A 747 -39.00 -0.46 -7.75
C ALA A 747 -40.17 0.36 -8.33
N ALA A 748 -39.97 1.04 -9.47
CA ALA A 748 -41.03 1.79 -10.14
C ALA A 748 -42.22 0.90 -10.52
N VAL A 749 -41.96 -0.29 -11.10
CA VAL A 749 -43.00 -1.25 -11.48
C VAL A 749 -43.72 -1.82 -10.25
N VAL A 750 -42.97 -2.25 -9.23
CA VAL A 750 -43.54 -2.82 -8.00
C VAL A 750 -44.39 -1.79 -7.25
N LEU A 751 -43.89 -0.56 -7.11
CA LEU A 751 -44.60 0.54 -6.45
C LEU A 751 -45.83 1.01 -7.23
N TYR A 752 -45.84 0.83 -8.56
CA TYR A 752 -47.00 1.13 -9.39
C TYR A 752 -48.12 0.11 -9.19
N ILE A 753 -47.77 -1.18 -9.03
CA ILE A 753 -48.73 -2.27 -8.85
C ILE A 753 -49.19 -2.39 -7.39
N THR A 754 -48.32 -2.07 -6.43
CA THR A 754 -48.56 -2.31 -5.00
C THR A 754 -49.05 -1.04 -4.31
N PRO A 755 -50.21 -1.06 -3.63
CA PRO A 755 -50.68 0.08 -2.84
C PRO A 755 -49.68 0.50 -1.76
N PHE A 756 -49.46 1.81 -1.60
CA PHE A 756 -48.52 2.39 -0.63
C PHE A 756 -48.77 1.90 0.82
N LYS A 757 -50.04 1.63 1.16
CA LYS A 757 -50.46 1.11 2.47
C LYS A 757 -49.79 -0.23 2.80
N ILE A 758 -49.68 -1.14 1.83
CA ILE A 758 -49.08 -2.46 2.03
C ILE A 758 -47.57 -2.32 2.30
N ILE A 759 -46.89 -1.47 1.53
CA ILE A 759 -45.46 -1.21 1.70
C ILE A 759 -45.17 -0.59 3.07
N THR A 760 -46.00 0.37 3.49
CA THR A 760 -45.88 1.01 4.81
C THR A 760 -46.09 0.00 5.93
N LEU A 761 -47.10 -0.88 5.80
CA LEU A 761 -47.36 -1.95 6.76
C LEU A 761 -46.18 -2.92 6.87
N VAL A 762 -45.69 -3.45 5.74
CA VAL A 762 -44.58 -4.41 5.72
C VAL A 762 -43.29 -3.77 6.26
N THR A 763 -42.99 -2.54 5.84
CA THR A 763 -41.81 -1.79 6.31
C THR A 763 -41.90 -1.49 7.80
N GLY A 764 -43.08 -1.09 8.28
CA GLY A 764 -43.36 -0.85 9.70
C GLY A 764 -43.15 -2.10 10.54
N LEU A 765 -43.71 -3.24 10.13
CA LEU A 765 -43.52 -4.53 10.81
C LEU A 765 -42.05 -4.97 10.81
N PHE A 766 -41.34 -4.77 9.71
CA PHE A 766 -39.90 -5.08 9.63
C PHE A 766 -39.07 -4.21 10.57
N TRP A 767 -39.39 -2.92 10.70
CA TRP A 767 -38.67 -2.00 11.57
C TRP A 767 -38.97 -2.25 13.06
N LEU A 768 -40.23 -2.55 13.37
CA LEU A 768 -40.70 -2.88 14.72
C LEU A 768 -40.36 -4.32 15.15
N ARG A 769 -39.68 -5.11 14.30
CA ARG A 769 -39.26 -6.48 14.65
C ARG A 769 -38.47 -6.50 15.96
N HIS A 770 -38.74 -7.51 16.77
CA HIS A 770 -38.11 -7.70 18.08
C HIS A 770 -36.57 -7.68 17.97
N PRO A 771 -35.84 -7.10 18.94
CA PRO A 771 -34.38 -6.98 18.89
C PRO A 771 -33.63 -8.30 18.63
N ARG A 772 -34.17 -9.45 19.06
CA ARG A 772 -33.61 -10.78 18.76
C ARG A 772 -33.52 -11.11 17.27
N PHE A 773 -34.41 -10.54 16.45
CA PHE A 773 -34.41 -10.69 14.99
C PHE A 773 -33.65 -9.57 14.27
N ARG A 774 -33.09 -8.60 15.02
CA ARG A 774 -32.26 -7.54 14.45
C ARG A 774 -30.82 -8.04 14.39
N SER A 775 -30.31 -8.23 13.17
CA SER A 775 -28.88 -8.45 12.97
C SER A 775 -28.10 -7.20 13.37
N LYS A 776 -26.98 -7.38 14.07
CA LYS A 776 -25.99 -6.33 14.36
C LYS A 776 -25.18 -5.93 13.12
N GLN A 777 -25.31 -6.69 12.03
CA GLN A 777 -24.61 -6.39 10.78
C GLN A 777 -25.33 -5.29 9.99
N PRO A 778 -24.58 -4.50 9.22
CA PRO A 778 -25.17 -3.52 8.30
C PRO A 778 -26.10 -4.19 7.28
N SER A 779 -27.19 -3.50 6.95
CA SER A 779 -28.16 -3.96 5.95
C SER A 779 -27.54 -4.00 4.54
N ALA A 780 -28.08 -4.83 3.64
CA ALA A 780 -27.58 -4.92 2.28
C ALA A 780 -27.56 -3.57 1.52
N PRO A 781 -28.60 -2.70 1.62
CA PRO A 781 -28.52 -1.35 1.06
C PRO A 781 -27.44 -0.48 1.70
N GLY A 782 -27.23 -0.60 3.02
CA GLY A 782 -26.15 0.10 3.71
C GLY A 782 -24.75 -0.36 3.26
N ASN A 783 -24.58 -1.65 2.99
CA ASN A 783 -23.35 -2.22 2.44
C ASN A 783 -23.08 -1.74 1.02
N PHE A 784 -24.11 -1.79 0.18
CA PHE A 784 -24.06 -1.28 -1.19
C PHE A 784 -23.61 0.18 -1.21
N PHE A 785 -24.22 1.01 -0.36
CA PHE A 785 -23.90 2.43 -0.27
C PHE A 785 -22.46 2.68 0.20
N ARG A 786 -21.98 1.94 1.21
CA ARG A 786 -20.61 2.09 1.72
C ARG A 786 -19.53 1.71 0.70
N ARG A 787 -19.86 0.89 -0.31
CA ARG A 787 -18.94 0.47 -1.40
C ARG A 787 -18.83 1.49 -2.53
N LEU A 788 -19.74 2.46 -2.60
CA LEU A 788 -19.73 3.46 -3.66
C LEU A 788 -18.51 4.38 -3.55
N PRO A 789 -17.91 4.76 -4.69
CA PRO A 789 -16.76 5.64 -4.72
C PRO A 789 -17.15 7.05 -4.24
N SER A 790 -16.19 7.73 -3.61
CA SER A 790 -16.34 9.13 -3.19
C SER A 790 -15.31 10.00 -3.91
N ARG A 791 -15.50 11.32 -3.94
CA ARG A 791 -14.47 12.22 -4.50
C ARG A 791 -13.26 12.34 -3.58
N ALA A 792 -13.33 11.87 -2.34
CA ALA A 792 -12.18 11.81 -1.43
C ALA A 792 -11.01 10.98 -2.00
N ASP A 793 -11.29 10.08 -2.95
CA ASP A 793 -10.29 9.27 -3.66
C ASP A 793 -9.35 10.12 -4.54
N SER A 794 -9.82 11.30 -4.95
CA SER A 794 -9.08 12.26 -5.76
C SER A 794 -8.38 13.34 -4.92
N MET A 795 -8.37 13.23 -3.59
CA MET A 795 -7.72 14.21 -2.70
C MET A 795 -6.25 13.88 -2.38
N LEU A 796 -5.43 14.93 -2.28
CA LEU A 796 -4.00 14.90 -1.94
C LEU A 796 -3.70 14.51 -0.49
#